data_AF-A0ABD5UCE8-F1
#
_entry.id   AF-A0ABD5UCE8-F1
#
_cell.length_a   1.000
_cell.length_b   1.000
_cell.length_c   1.000
_cell.angle_alpha   90.00
_cell.angle_beta   90.00
_cell.angle_gamma   90.00
#
_symmetry.space_group_name_H-M   'P 1'
#
loop_
_entity.id
_entity.type
_entity.pdbx_description
1 polymer ?
#
loop_
_entity_poly.entity_id
_entity_poly.type
_entity_poly.pdbx_seq_one_letter_code
_entity_poly.pdbx_strand_id
1 'polypeptide(L)'
;MSRVDRLVRAITDHTRVAIVLMLVATLLLGSGAGMIDQSSSLDQFQSDSPESEKLEYIEANFSTGANNTTTVQVVARDDDVLDKESLLALLELEQRLRANETVNRTLTDDDAVVGMPTLVATTALQQEAGEELQATNDEFQALNATVTEERRAIEERSADLNATADDLEGALTSVRGDVNASTESEFDAVRANTSAELNETDLATFQRAAGALLVAENETQVDQAYQLGTQGVLAEEYRALEQRGEDLERQGERLSDRAEEFEALNATVTEERRAVTERSAELNATADDLRGALTTLQQDPNASAEAEFDAVRANTSVELNETDFATFQRAADDLRTAENETEVRQAYQLGTQGVLAEEYRALEQRGEDLERQGERLADQGEELQDRNAAVTEERRAIEERSADLDATATDLREALTSVRGDANESAEAEFDAVRANTSVELNETDLATFQRATGALLVAENETQVDQAYRLGTQGVLAEDYRALEQRGEDLERQGERLGDLGEELQDRNAAFENASNATLAEQREQLASMNESEVDETLSLLLGESDDEGGSGDSPAVAFVPTDYETGSGEAEATMLLVTQRTDGETDASTGAASDRITDAQLAMQAIATEQDDRTLVFGGGIIGEEINQSMTDSLVIVGPLALLFVLLALAVAYRDLLDIVLGFVGILAVLVWTFGFMGWAGIAFNQLFVAVPVLLIGLSIDYAIHVFMRHREERERTEGVRPSMRVAMAGVGVALVWVTATTVIGFLSNLTSPVPPIQEFGVVSSVGITAALLVFGVMIPALKIELDTFLEGRGIDRQKRAFGTGGGRFSSVLATGATAARRAPVAVILVALLVSAGGVYGASQVSTSFNQEDFLADDPPAWMDDLPEPFAPNEYTAKSNLDYVNENFVREDSQAQILVEGSVTDPSALERVAAAERDAAESDVVQVLSDDEADIQSPLSVMEGVAAENETFNATFEDADTDGDGVPDQDVEEVYDALYEVAPDEAESVVYRTDDGEYEALRLVISTQGNAPSSDVTDEMRALAADIDGDGLEATATGQSVLFDIVQNQLLQTVVESLIVTLVAVFAFLMLTYRVTEGSATLGAVTLLPVVLSVSWILGTMYLLDIPFNILTGMITSLTVGLGVAYSIHLSERFNQELERTGDLWESMRLAVTGTGGALLGSAATTVGGFGVLAFAILPPLRQFGIITGLTIIYAFLASVLVLPSLLVVWHRYLGPGRSATTGEQAATASPAED
;
A
#
# COMPACT_ATOMS: atom_id res chain seq x y z
N MET A 1 26.61 64.45 18.80
CA MET A 1 26.25 63.76 17.54
C MET A 1 25.93 62.33 17.89
N SER A 2 24.71 61.87 17.61
CA SER A 2 24.32 60.48 17.86
C SER A 2 25.17 59.53 16.99
N ARG A 3 25.24 58.25 17.36
CA ARG A 3 25.91 57.23 16.53
C ARG A 3 25.24 57.11 15.15
N VAL A 4 23.93 57.30 15.09
CA VAL A 4 23.11 57.33 13.85
C VAL A 4 23.55 58.45 12.92
N ASP A 5 23.75 59.67 13.43
CA ASP A 5 24.18 60.82 12.63
C ASP A 5 25.59 60.62 12.00
N ARG A 6 26.47 59.84 12.66
CA ARG A 6 27.76 59.43 12.05
C ARG A 6 27.58 58.42 10.91
N LEU A 7 26.72 57.42 11.09
CA LEU A 7 26.41 56.42 10.06
C LEU A 7 25.80 57.08 8.82
N VAL A 8 24.77 57.91 9.03
CA VAL A 8 24.08 58.65 7.95
C VAL A 8 25.06 59.57 7.21
N ARG A 9 25.99 60.21 7.91
CA ARG A 9 27.07 60.97 7.27
C ARG A 9 27.99 60.13 6.43
N ALA A 10 28.43 58.97 6.93
CA ALA A 10 29.28 58.06 6.16
C ALA A 10 28.61 57.66 4.84
N ILE A 11 27.32 57.29 4.87
CA ILE A 11 26.53 56.92 3.69
C ILE A 11 26.37 58.11 2.72
N THR A 12 25.99 59.29 3.23
CA THR A 12 25.71 60.47 2.40
C THR A 12 26.96 61.16 1.84
N ASP A 13 28.11 61.00 2.48
CA ASP A 13 29.39 61.58 2.03
C ASP A 13 30.16 60.61 1.10
N HIS A 14 30.01 59.30 1.26
CA HIS A 14 30.70 58.27 0.48
C HIS A 14 29.73 57.39 -0.33
N THR A 15 28.75 58.02 -0.96
CA THR A 15 27.67 57.38 -1.74
C THR A 15 28.16 56.36 -2.77
N ARG A 16 29.23 56.66 -3.52
CA ARG A 16 29.78 55.72 -4.52
C ARG A 16 30.37 54.46 -3.90
N VAL A 17 31.04 54.59 -2.76
CA VAL A 17 31.61 53.44 -2.03
C VAL A 17 30.48 52.59 -1.48
N ALA A 18 29.44 53.21 -0.91
CA ALA A 18 28.24 52.51 -0.45
C ALA A 18 27.57 51.71 -1.58
N ILE A 19 27.40 52.31 -2.77
CA ILE A 19 26.82 51.61 -3.94
C ILE A 19 27.67 50.40 -4.33
N VAL A 20 28.99 50.54 -4.46
CA VAL A 20 29.88 49.43 -4.84
C VAL A 20 29.83 48.30 -3.82
N LEU A 21 29.87 48.62 -2.53
CA LEU A 21 29.78 47.60 -1.46
C LEU A 21 28.44 46.86 -1.53
N MET A 22 27.33 47.57 -1.73
CA MET A 22 26.02 46.95 -1.83
C MET A 22 25.89 46.07 -3.09
N LEU A 23 26.44 46.49 -4.24
CA LEU A 23 26.43 45.68 -5.46
C LEU A 23 27.28 44.40 -5.31
N VAL A 24 28.44 44.48 -4.65
CA VAL A 24 29.27 43.30 -4.34
C VAL A 24 28.50 42.36 -3.42
N ALA A 25 27.85 42.87 -2.39
CA ALA A 25 27.02 42.06 -1.51
C ALA A 25 25.83 41.41 -2.25
N THR A 26 25.18 42.11 -3.18
CA THR A 26 24.14 41.53 -4.05
C THR A 26 24.67 40.39 -4.91
N LEU A 27 25.88 40.51 -5.45
CA LEU A 27 26.47 39.45 -6.28
C LEU A 27 26.87 38.23 -5.43
N LEU A 28 27.40 38.45 -4.23
CA LEU A 28 27.78 37.37 -3.30
C LEU A 28 26.58 36.63 -2.73
N LEU A 29 25.54 37.33 -2.32
CA LEU A 29 24.33 36.69 -1.80
C LEU A 29 23.53 36.06 -2.94
N GLY A 30 23.35 36.79 -4.04
CA GLY A 30 22.61 36.31 -5.21
C GLY A 30 23.22 35.08 -5.89
N SER A 31 24.49 34.74 -5.63
CA SER A 31 25.07 33.50 -6.17
C SER A 31 24.40 32.23 -5.62
N GLY A 32 23.71 32.32 -4.48
CA GLY A 32 22.97 31.20 -3.92
C GLY A 32 21.60 30.96 -4.54
N ALA A 33 21.06 31.90 -5.32
CA ALA A 33 19.68 31.78 -5.82
C ALA A 33 19.47 30.62 -6.80
N GLY A 34 20.54 30.11 -7.43
CA GLY A 34 20.48 28.93 -8.31
C GLY A 34 20.68 27.59 -7.59
N MET A 35 20.81 27.61 -6.25
CA MET A 35 20.96 26.42 -5.39
C MET A 35 19.68 26.14 -4.59
N ILE A 36 18.53 26.64 -5.05
CA ILE A 36 17.25 26.48 -4.35
C ILE A 36 16.54 25.27 -4.95
N ASP A 37 16.32 24.26 -4.12
CA ASP A 37 15.47 23.11 -4.44
C ASP A 37 14.00 23.43 -4.12
N GLN A 38 13.06 22.73 -4.74
CA GLN A 38 11.62 22.86 -4.46
C GLN A 38 11.14 21.66 -3.64
N SER A 39 10.16 21.86 -2.75
CA SER A 39 9.56 20.78 -1.96
C SER A 39 8.04 20.95 -1.85
N SER A 40 7.31 19.90 -2.20
CA SER A 40 5.84 19.78 -2.12
C SER A 40 5.36 18.79 -1.07
N SER A 41 6.27 18.08 -0.40
CA SER A 41 5.97 17.08 0.64
C SER A 41 5.20 17.68 1.82
N LEU A 42 4.27 16.91 2.40
CA LEU A 42 3.61 17.27 3.67
C LEU A 42 4.43 16.83 4.89
N ASP A 43 5.37 15.90 4.73
CA ASP A 43 6.16 15.36 5.84
C ASP A 43 7.17 16.36 6.39
N GLN A 44 7.50 17.39 5.62
CA GLN A 44 8.20 18.56 6.14
C GLN A 44 7.47 19.22 7.34
N PHE A 45 6.19 18.91 7.57
CA PHE A 45 5.41 19.40 8.70
C PHE A 45 5.36 18.45 9.91
N GLN A 46 5.94 17.25 9.83
CA GLN A 46 6.01 16.31 10.95
C GLN A 46 6.86 16.87 12.11
N SER A 47 6.60 16.37 13.32
CA SER A 47 7.24 16.79 14.57
C SER A 47 7.96 15.63 15.24
N ASP A 48 8.99 15.88 16.04
CA ASP A 48 9.68 14.89 16.89
C ASP A 48 8.77 14.40 18.07
N SER A 49 7.57 13.88 17.78
CA SER A 49 6.63 13.36 18.80
C SER A 49 6.81 11.87 19.04
N PRO A 50 6.50 11.36 20.26
CA PRO A 50 6.56 9.92 20.54
C PRO A 50 5.75 9.08 19.55
N GLU A 51 4.57 9.56 19.15
CA GLU A 51 3.72 8.88 18.16
C GLU A 51 4.41 8.79 16.79
N SER A 52 5.22 9.80 16.41
CA SER A 52 6.02 9.78 15.17
C SER A 52 7.13 8.73 15.28
N GLU A 53 7.83 8.68 16.42
CA GLU A 53 8.84 7.64 16.69
C GLU A 53 8.22 6.23 16.69
N LYS A 54 6.98 6.07 17.17
CA LYS A 54 6.27 4.78 17.12
C LYS A 54 5.84 4.40 15.70
N LEU A 55 5.46 5.36 14.86
CA LEU A 55 5.18 5.09 13.45
C LEU A 55 6.46 4.64 12.73
N GLU A 56 7.59 5.34 12.94
CA GLU A 56 8.90 4.93 12.42
C GLU A 56 9.31 3.54 12.92
N TYR A 57 9.03 3.22 14.20
CA TYR A 57 9.27 1.89 14.75
C TYR A 57 8.41 0.83 14.05
N ILE A 58 7.12 1.11 13.81
CA ILE A 58 6.25 0.19 13.08
C ILE A 58 6.81 -0.07 11.68
N GLU A 59 7.12 0.99 10.94
CA GLU A 59 7.65 0.91 9.57
C GLU A 59 9.00 0.16 9.49
N ALA A 60 9.81 0.22 10.55
CA ALA A 60 11.11 -0.44 10.59
C ALA A 60 11.06 -1.91 10.99
N ASN A 61 10.03 -2.34 11.73
CA ASN A 61 10.01 -3.65 12.40
C ASN A 61 8.85 -4.57 11.96
N PHE A 62 7.75 -4.04 11.45
CA PHE A 62 6.65 -4.86 10.93
C PHE A 62 6.66 -4.83 9.40
N SER A 63 6.10 -5.87 8.78
CA SER A 63 5.77 -5.82 7.35
C SER A 63 4.58 -4.85 7.18
N THR A 64 4.87 -3.57 7.02
CA THR A 64 3.91 -2.62 6.45
C THR A 64 3.89 -2.90 4.95
N GLY A 65 2.71 -3.12 4.37
CA GLY A 65 2.52 -3.64 3.01
C GLY A 65 3.62 -3.24 2.00
N ALA A 66 4.19 -4.26 1.34
CA ALA A 66 5.27 -4.21 0.34
C ALA A 66 6.21 -2.98 0.43
N ASN A 67 7.23 -3.09 1.29
CA ASN A 67 8.40 -2.20 1.33
C ASN A 67 8.82 -1.75 -0.08
N ASN A 68 8.65 -0.45 -0.37
CA ASN A 68 8.82 0.18 -1.68
C ASN A 68 7.67 -0.01 -2.68
N THR A 69 6.42 0.12 -2.24
CA THR A 69 5.29 0.27 -3.16
C THR A 69 4.44 1.50 -2.85
N THR A 70 3.61 1.91 -3.80
CA THR A 70 2.59 2.96 -3.64
C THR A 70 1.37 2.55 -4.44
N THR A 71 0.19 2.77 -3.86
CA THR A 71 -1.08 2.41 -4.49
C THR A 71 -1.69 3.60 -5.21
N VAL A 72 -2.29 3.35 -6.36
CA VAL A 72 -3.08 4.30 -7.14
C VAL A 72 -4.49 3.77 -7.21
N GLN A 73 -5.45 4.62 -6.85
CA GLN A 73 -6.86 4.28 -6.88
C GLN A 73 -7.47 4.77 -8.20
N VAL A 74 -8.07 3.85 -8.95
CA VAL A 74 -8.80 4.15 -10.18
C VAL A 74 -10.27 3.86 -9.91
N VAL A 75 -11.11 4.88 -9.86
CA VAL A 75 -12.54 4.71 -9.57
C VAL A 75 -13.35 4.95 -10.85
N ALA A 76 -14.12 3.95 -11.25
CA ALA A 76 -15.09 4.05 -12.33
C ALA A 76 -16.49 4.35 -11.78
N ARG A 77 -17.27 5.12 -12.54
CA ARG A 77 -18.60 5.58 -12.14
C ARG A 77 -19.57 5.47 -13.31
N ASP A 78 -20.73 4.85 -13.09
CA ASP A 78 -21.81 4.70 -14.07
C ASP A 78 -23.17 4.52 -13.36
N ASP A 79 -24.24 4.32 -14.11
CA ASP A 79 -25.54 3.91 -13.58
C ASP A 79 -25.45 2.51 -12.92
N ASP A 80 -24.66 1.60 -13.50
CA ASP A 80 -24.25 0.32 -12.90
C ASP A 80 -22.86 -0.09 -13.43
N VAL A 81 -21.86 -0.15 -12.55
CA VAL A 81 -20.48 -0.51 -12.91
C VAL A 81 -20.16 -2.00 -12.76
N LEU A 82 -21.09 -2.78 -12.18
CA LEU A 82 -20.94 -4.22 -11.98
C LEU A 82 -21.49 -5.02 -13.16
N ASP A 83 -22.17 -4.36 -14.10
CA ASP A 83 -22.63 -5.00 -15.32
C ASP A 83 -21.47 -5.52 -16.19
N LYS A 84 -21.78 -6.52 -17.01
CA LYS A 84 -20.78 -7.16 -17.88
C LYS A 84 -20.05 -6.17 -18.79
N GLU A 85 -20.74 -5.15 -19.31
CA GLU A 85 -20.15 -4.19 -20.25
C GLU A 85 -19.09 -3.31 -19.53
N SER A 86 -19.39 -2.88 -18.32
CA SER A 86 -18.53 -2.07 -17.46
C SER A 86 -17.33 -2.87 -16.95
N LEU A 87 -17.53 -4.10 -16.46
CA LEU A 87 -16.44 -4.96 -16.03
C LEU A 87 -15.47 -5.29 -17.20
N LEU A 88 -15.99 -5.52 -18.41
CA LEU A 88 -15.14 -5.69 -19.61
C LEU A 88 -14.40 -4.40 -19.99
N ALA A 89 -15.01 -3.23 -19.82
CA ALA A 89 -14.36 -1.96 -20.06
C ALA A 89 -13.21 -1.72 -19.06
N LEU A 90 -13.37 -2.14 -17.80
CA LEU A 90 -12.33 -2.06 -16.78
C LEU A 90 -11.14 -3.01 -17.06
N LEU A 91 -11.39 -4.25 -17.50
CA LEU A 91 -10.30 -5.13 -17.97
C LEU A 91 -9.58 -4.56 -19.20
N GLU A 92 -10.30 -3.87 -20.09
CA GLU A 92 -9.67 -3.17 -21.21
C GLU A 92 -8.83 -1.97 -20.74
N LEU A 93 -9.27 -1.25 -19.71
CA LEU A 93 -8.48 -0.19 -19.09
C LEU A 93 -7.18 -0.77 -18.51
N GLU A 94 -7.26 -1.83 -17.70
CA GLU A 94 -6.09 -2.54 -17.17
C GLU A 94 -5.12 -2.96 -18.28
N GLN A 95 -5.63 -3.53 -19.37
CA GLN A 95 -4.82 -3.92 -20.52
C GLN A 95 -4.07 -2.72 -21.13
N ARG A 96 -4.70 -1.55 -21.20
CA ARG A 96 -4.06 -0.32 -21.69
C ARG A 96 -3.02 0.22 -20.72
N LEU A 97 -3.26 0.13 -19.42
CA LEU A 97 -2.30 0.49 -18.38
C LEU A 97 -1.04 -0.39 -18.49
N ARG A 98 -1.18 -1.72 -18.52
CA ARG A 98 -0.07 -2.67 -18.70
C ARG A 98 0.63 -2.53 -20.07
N ALA A 99 -0.08 -2.11 -21.12
CA ALA A 99 0.51 -1.86 -22.43
C ALA A 99 1.32 -0.56 -22.52
N ASN A 100 1.12 0.39 -21.59
CA ASN A 100 1.84 1.64 -21.58
C ASN A 100 3.23 1.46 -20.95
N GLU A 101 4.28 1.78 -21.70
CA GLU A 101 5.66 1.57 -21.26
C GLU A 101 6.03 2.40 -20.01
N THR A 102 5.44 3.57 -19.80
CA THR A 102 5.68 4.40 -18.62
C THR A 102 5.06 3.77 -17.37
N VAL A 103 3.80 3.31 -17.49
CA VAL A 103 3.07 2.67 -16.38
C VAL A 103 3.67 1.30 -16.05
N ASN A 104 3.86 0.45 -17.06
CA ASN A 104 4.31 -0.93 -16.89
C ASN A 104 5.69 -1.07 -16.22
N ARG A 105 6.58 -0.08 -16.37
CA ARG A 105 7.89 -0.08 -15.69
C ARG A 105 7.80 0.18 -14.19
N THR A 106 6.65 0.66 -13.72
CA THR A 106 6.41 0.98 -12.31
C THR A 106 5.51 -0.03 -11.64
N LEU A 107 4.81 -0.89 -12.38
CA LEU A 107 3.95 -1.93 -11.80
C LEU A 107 4.78 -2.99 -11.06
N THR A 108 4.20 -3.64 -10.05
CA THR A 108 4.75 -4.85 -9.45
C THR A 108 4.68 -6.04 -10.42
N ASP A 109 5.48 -7.08 -10.21
CA ASP A 109 5.56 -8.22 -11.13
C ASP A 109 4.30 -9.11 -11.08
N ASP A 110 3.72 -9.32 -9.88
CA ASP A 110 2.49 -10.07 -9.62
C ASP A 110 1.39 -9.14 -9.06
N ASP A 111 0.12 -9.40 -9.42
CA ASP A 111 -1.12 -8.70 -8.96
C ASP A 111 -1.07 -7.17 -8.87
N ALA A 112 -0.34 -6.55 -9.79
CA ALA A 112 -0.18 -5.09 -9.81
C ALA A 112 -1.48 -4.30 -10.00
N VAL A 113 -2.56 -4.95 -10.44
CA VAL A 113 -3.88 -4.35 -10.58
C VAL A 113 -4.93 -5.32 -10.06
N VAL A 114 -5.68 -4.90 -9.05
CA VAL A 114 -6.75 -5.69 -8.42
C VAL A 114 -8.03 -4.86 -8.38
N GLY A 115 -9.17 -5.52 -8.61
CA GLY A 115 -10.49 -4.93 -8.49
C GLY A 115 -11.60 -5.93 -8.85
N MET A 116 -12.85 -5.50 -8.73
CA MET A 116 -14.04 -6.29 -9.08
C MET A 116 -13.96 -7.07 -10.41
N PRO A 117 -13.51 -6.51 -11.54
CA PRO A 117 -13.47 -7.26 -12.81
C PRO A 117 -12.51 -8.46 -12.76
N THR A 118 -11.39 -8.33 -12.06
CA THR A 118 -10.40 -9.40 -11.89
C THR A 118 -10.98 -10.48 -10.99
N LEU A 119 -11.58 -10.10 -9.86
CA LEU A 119 -12.21 -11.04 -8.91
C LEU A 119 -13.35 -11.83 -9.56
N VAL A 120 -14.26 -11.16 -10.27
CA VAL A 120 -15.37 -11.84 -10.96
C VAL A 120 -14.83 -12.85 -11.99
N ALA A 121 -13.81 -12.47 -12.76
CA ALA A 121 -13.27 -13.34 -13.79
C ALA A 121 -12.52 -14.56 -13.21
N THR A 122 -11.69 -14.38 -12.18
CA THR A 122 -10.95 -15.48 -11.55
C THR A 122 -11.87 -16.43 -10.79
N THR A 123 -12.86 -15.91 -10.06
CA THR A 123 -13.88 -16.75 -9.39
C THR A 123 -14.69 -17.55 -10.40
N ALA A 124 -15.10 -16.95 -11.53
CA ALA A 124 -15.81 -17.67 -12.57
C ALA A 124 -14.96 -18.79 -13.20
N LEU A 125 -13.65 -18.57 -13.39
CA LEU A 125 -12.72 -19.61 -13.87
C LEU A 125 -12.56 -20.75 -12.86
N GLN A 126 -12.44 -20.43 -11.57
CA GLN A 126 -12.35 -21.43 -10.50
C GLN A 126 -13.63 -22.26 -10.38
N GLN A 127 -14.80 -21.64 -10.51
CA GLN A 127 -16.08 -22.35 -10.50
C GLN A 127 -16.21 -23.33 -11.65
N GLU A 128 -15.91 -22.89 -12.89
CA GLU A 128 -15.95 -23.77 -14.06
C GLU A 128 -14.98 -24.95 -13.91
N ALA A 129 -13.75 -24.69 -13.48
CA ALA A 129 -12.76 -25.74 -13.23
C ALA A 129 -13.18 -26.69 -12.11
N GLY A 130 -13.82 -26.18 -11.06
CA GLY A 130 -14.31 -26.96 -9.91
C GLY A 130 -15.48 -27.88 -10.27
N GLU A 131 -16.48 -27.38 -11.00
CA GLU A 131 -17.61 -28.20 -11.48
C GLU A 131 -17.13 -29.32 -12.40
N GLU A 132 -16.20 -28.99 -13.28
CA GLU A 132 -15.57 -29.93 -14.20
C GLU A 132 -14.79 -31.01 -13.45
N LEU A 133 -14.01 -30.64 -12.44
CA LEU A 133 -13.27 -31.57 -11.58
C LEU A 133 -14.22 -32.51 -10.82
N GLN A 134 -15.30 -31.95 -10.24
CA GLN A 134 -16.29 -32.72 -9.48
C GLN A 134 -17.04 -33.72 -10.36
N ALA A 135 -17.43 -33.32 -11.57
CA ALA A 135 -18.09 -34.22 -12.52
C ALA A 135 -17.20 -35.42 -12.90
N THR A 136 -15.90 -35.17 -13.13
CA THR A 136 -14.94 -36.25 -13.44
C THR A 136 -14.71 -37.15 -12.23
N ASN A 137 -14.68 -36.58 -11.01
CA ASN A 137 -14.52 -37.35 -9.77
C ASN A 137 -15.73 -38.25 -9.49
N ASP A 138 -16.94 -37.75 -9.71
CA ASP A 138 -18.18 -38.54 -9.56
C ASP A 138 -18.24 -39.70 -10.57
N GLU A 139 -17.82 -39.48 -11.83
CA GLU A 139 -17.73 -40.54 -12.85
C GLU A 139 -16.73 -41.62 -12.44
N PHE A 140 -15.57 -41.21 -11.93
CA PHE A 140 -14.54 -42.11 -11.42
C PHE A 140 -15.03 -42.94 -10.23
N GLN A 141 -15.67 -42.31 -9.24
CA GLN A 141 -16.21 -42.99 -8.05
C GLN A 141 -17.33 -43.98 -8.40
N ALA A 142 -18.25 -43.62 -9.29
CA ALA A 142 -19.34 -44.49 -9.71
C ALA A 142 -18.83 -45.76 -10.42
N LEU A 143 -17.80 -45.62 -11.25
CA LEU A 143 -17.19 -46.73 -11.97
C LEU A 143 -16.35 -47.62 -11.03
N ASN A 144 -15.67 -47.03 -10.04
CA ASN A 144 -14.93 -47.75 -8.99
C ASN A 144 -15.88 -48.56 -8.05
N ALA A 145 -17.02 -47.99 -7.66
CA ALA A 145 -18.01 -48.67 -6.83
C ALA A 145 -18.61 -49.91 -7.53
N THR A 146 -18.87 -49.81 -8.83
CA THR A 146 -19.40 -50.92 -9.65
C THR A 146 -18.46 -52.12 -9.65
N VAL A 147 -17.16 -51.88 -9.79
CA VAL A 147 -16.11 -52.94 -9.77
C VAL A 147 -15.99 -53.60 -8.40
N THR A 148 -16.08 -52.81 -7.33
CA THR A 148 -15.97 -53.31 -5.95
C THR A 148 -17.16 -54.20 -5.56
N GLU A 149 -18.36 -53.88 -6.03
CA GLU A 149 -19.57 -54.65 -5.74
C GLU A 149 -19.58 -56.01 -6.47
N GLU A 150 -19.04 -56.08 -7.69
CA GLU A 150 -18.87 -57.35 -8.41
C GLU A 150 -17.86 -58.30 -7.74
N ARG A 151 -16.78 -57.77 -7.15
CA ARG A 151 -15.79 -58.54 -6.39
C ARG A 151 -16.39 -59.19 -5.14
N ARG A 152 -17.18 -58.44 -4.37
CA ARG A 152 -17.86 -58.93 -3.16
C ARG A 152 -18.83 -60.08 -3.46
N ALA A 153 -19.51 -60.00 -4.60
CA ALA A 153 -20.47 -61.03 -5.04
C ALA A 153 -19.81 -62.37 -5.44
N ILE A 154 -18.56 -62.34 -5.91
CA ILE A 154 -17.81 -63.54 -6.32
C ILE A 154 -17.26 -64.28 -5.10
N GLU A 155 -16.73 -63.56 -4.11
CA GLU A 155 -16.26 -64.13 -2.85
C GLU A 155 -17.41 -64.82 -2.08
N GLU A 156 -18.59 -64.20 -2.03
CA GLU A 156 -19.78 -64.79 -1.41
C GLU A 156 -20.24 -66.07 -2.14
N ARG A 157 -20.18 -66.12 -3.49
CA ARG A 157 -20.58 -67.31 -4.27
C ARG A 157 -19.57 -68.46 -4.15
N SER A 158 -18.28 -68.17 -4.03
CA SER A 158 -17.22 -69.17 -3.81
C SER A 158 -17.38 -69.89 -2.46
N ALA A 159 -17.69 -69.14 -1.40
CA ALA A 159 -17.93 -69.68 -0.07
C ALA A 159 -19.14 -70.65 -0.03
N ASP A 160 -20.21 -70.31 -0.76
CA ASP A 160 -21.42 -71.13 -0.89
C ASP A 160 -21.17 -72.48 -1.60
N LEU A 161 -20.36 -72.50 -2.66
CA LEU A 161 -20.02 -73.73 -3.39
C LEU A 161 -19.12 -74.66 -2.57
N ASN A 162 -18.18 -74.11 -1.81
CA ASN A 162 -17.33 -74.89 -0.90
C ASN A 162 -18.16 -75.54 0.23
N ALA A 163 -19.10 -74.81 0.83
CA ALA A 163 -20.01 -75.38 1.83
C ALA A 163 -20.86 -76.54 1.26
N THR A 164 -21.25 -76.45 -0.02
CA THR A 164 -21.99 -77.51 -0.70
C THR A 164 -21.13 -78.74 -0.98
N ALA A 165 -19.84 -78.53 -1.30
CA ALA A 165 -18.89 -79.62 -1.50
C ALA A 165 -18.67 -80.43 -0.21
N ASP A 166 -18.58 -79.74 0.94
CA ASP A 166 -18.47 -80.35 2.26
C ASP A 166 -19.72 -81.20 2.60
N ASP A 167 -20.91 -80.70 2.29
CA ASP A 167 -22.17 -81.42 2.49
C ASP A 167 -22.25 -82.70 1.61
N LEU A 168 -21.79 -82.62 0.35
CA LEU A 168 -21.67 -83.78 -0.55
C LEU A 168 -20.65 -84.81 -0.02
N GLU A 169 -19.53 -84.36 0.55
CA GLU A 169 -18.52 -85.23 1.15
C GLU A 169 -19.07 -85.97 2.39
N GLY A 170 -19.82 -85.24 3.21
CA GLY A 170 -20.54 -85.78 4.37
C GLY A 170 -21.53 -86.87 3.96
N ALA A 171 -22.30 -86.63 2.89
CA ALA A 171 -23.23 -87.60 2.32
C ALA A 171 -22.52 -88.86 1.77
N LEU A 172 -21.37 -88.73 1.10
CA LEU A 172 -20.57 -89.88 0.65
C LEU A 172 -20.00 -90.68 1.83
N THR A 173 -19.58 -89.99 2.88
CA THR A 173 -19.07 -90.61 4.10
C THR A 173 -20.16 -91.39 4.85
N SER A 174 -21.39 -90.87 4.85
CA SER A 174 -22.59 -91.56 5.35
C SER A 174 -22.84 -92.87 4.57
N VAL A 175 -22.80 -92.80 3.24
CA VAL A 175 -22.96 -93.98 2.35
C VAL A 175 -21.84 -95.01 2.53
N ARG A 176 -20.61 -94.56 2.85
CA ARG A 176 -19.49 -95.46 3.17
C ARG A 176 -19.67 -96.20 4.50
N GLY A 177 -20.23 -95.51 5.50
CA GLY A 177 -20.42 -96.04 6.86
C GLY A 177 -21.57 -97.04 6.97
N ASP A 178 -22.60 -96.91 6.12
CA ASP A 178 -23.75 -97.81 6.07
C ASP A 178 -24.04 -98.28 4.63
N VAL A 179 -23.69 -99.54 4.34
CA VAL A 179 -23.87 -100.18 3.03
C VAL A 179 -25.35 -100.30 2.61
N ASN A 180 -26.31 -100.08 3.52
CA ASN A 180 -27.75 -100.03 3.21
C ASN A 180 -28.31 -98.61 3.04
N ALA A 181 -27.50 -97.56 3.19
CA ALA A 181 -27.95 -96.18 2.97
C ALA A 181 -28.33 -95.95 1.49
N SER A 182 -29.44 -95.26 1.25
CA SER A 182 -29.88 -94.93 -0.10
C SER A 182 -29.11 -93.71 -0.61
N THR A 183 -28.20 -93.91 -1.57
CA THR A 183 -27.39 -92.86 -2.18
C THR A 183 -28.23 -91.69 -2.72
N GLU A 184 -29.42 -91.98 -3.25
CA GLU A 184 -30.36 -90.96 -3.74
C GLU A 184 -30.95 -90.11 -2.61
N SER A 185 -31.24 -90.71 -1.45
CA SER A 185 -31.80 -89.98 -0.31
C SER A 185 -30.78 -89.06 0.36
N GLU A 186 -29.51 -89.46 0.39
CA GLU A 186 -28.42 -88.63 0.96
C GLU A 186 -28.11 -87.46 0.00
N PHE A 187 -28.12 -87.69 -1.31
CA PHE A 187 -27.95 -86.63 -2.31
C PHE A 187 -29.11 -85.61 -2.30
N ASP A 188 -30.36 -86.09 -2.18
CA ASP A 188 -31.53 -85.22 -2.11
C ASP A 188 -31.54 -84.35 -0.85
N ALA A 189 -30.94 -84.81 0.25
CA ALA A 189 -30.78 -84.02 1.47
C ALA A 189 -29.82 -82.84 1.25
N VAL A 190 -28.72 -83.07 0.53
CA VAL A 190 -27.77 -82.00 0.15
C VAL A 190 -28.42 -81.04 -0.85
N ARG A 191 -29.09 -81.58 -1.89
CA ARG A 191 -29.83 -80.79 -2.89
C ARG A 191 -30.91 -79.88 -2.28
N ALA A 192 -31.54 -80.29 -1.18
CA ALA A 192 -32.55 -79.48 -0.52
C ALA A 192 -32.00 -78.35 0.36
N ASN A 193 -30.70 -78.35 0.67
CA ASN A 193 -30.06 -77.44 1.62
C ASN A 193 -28.97 -76.55 1.00
N THR A 194 -28.70 -76.70 -0.30
CA THR A 194 -27.68 -75.94 -1.04
C THR A 194 -28.26 -74.83 -1.91
N SER A 195 -27.47 -73.77 -2.13
CA SER A 195 -27.72 -72.71 -3.12
C SER A 195 -27.12 -73.02 -4.51
N ALA A 196 -26.49 -74.19 -4.70
CA ALA A 196 -25.98 -74.70 -5.97
C ALA A 196 -27.07 -75.46 -6.76
N GLU A 197 -27.12 -75.31 -8.09
CA GLU A 197 -28.16 -75.93 -8.92
C GLU A 197 -27.86 -77.42 -9.24
N LEU A 198 -28.10 -78.31 -8.27
CA LEU A 198 -27.84 -79.75 -8.45
C LEU A 198 -28.94 -80.47 -9.25
N ASN A 199 -28.61 -80.99 -10.43
CA ASN A 199 -29.51 -81.62 -11.38
C ASN A 199 -29.46 -83.18 -11.36
N GLU A 200 -30.19 -83.86 -12.25
CA GLU A 200 -30.25 -85.34 -12.31
C GLU A 200 -28.94 -85.97 -12.81
N THR A 201 -28.15 -85.25 -13.59
CA THR A 201 -26.82 -85.66 -14.08
C THR A 201 -25.83 -85.70 -12.91
N ASP A 202 -25.92 -84.73 -12.00
CA ASP A 202 -25.07 -84.62 -10.82
C ASP A 202 -25.35 -85.77 -9.83
N LEU A 203 -26.61 -86.14 -9.67
CA LEU A 203 -27.01 -87.34 -8.93
C LEU A 203 -26.40 -88.60 -9.54
N ALA A 204 -26.36 -88.71 -10.88
CA ALA A 204 -25.75 -89.86 -11.55
C ALA A 204 -24.21 -89.90 -11.40
N THR A 205 -23.57 -88.74 -11.26
CA THR A 205 -22.14 -88.63 -10.95
C THR A 205 -21.86 -88.98 -9.49
N PHE A 206 -22.66 -88.48 -8.56
CA PHE A 206 -22.61 -88.82 -7.14
C PHE A 206 -22.84 -90.32 -6.88
N GLN A 207 -23.76 -90.94 -7.61
CA GLN A 207 -24.01 -92.38 -7.54
C GLN A 207 -22.82 -93.21 -8.05
N ARG A 208 -22.13 -92.75 -9.10
CA ARG A 208 -20.90 -93.38 -9.59
C ARG A 208 -19.77 -93.24 -8.57
N ALA A 209 -19.62 -92.08 -7.96
CA ALA A 209 -18.67 -91.82 -6.89
C ALA A 209 -18.92 -92.72 -5.67
N ALA A 210 -20.14 -92.75 -5.15
CA ALA A 210 -20.54 -93.64 -4.05
C ALA A 210 -20.30 -95.13 -4.38
N GLY A 211 -20.60 -95.54 -5.62
CA GLY A 211 -20.33 -96.87 -6.12
C GLY A 211 -18.83 -97.19 -6.12
N ALA A 212 -17.99 -96.29 -6.62
CA ALA A 212 -16.54 -96.42 -6.63
C ALA A 212 -15.95 -96.47 -5.20
N LEU A 213 -16.50 -95.67 -4.29
CA LEU A 213 -16.09 -95.57 -2.89
C LEU A 213 -16.34 -96.88 -2.12
N LEU A 214 -17.39 -97.63 -2.45
CA LEU A 214 -17.74 -98.91 -1.84
C LEU A 214 -16.84 -100.08 -2.29
N VAL A 215 -16.16 -99.96 -3.43
CA VAL A 215 -15.25 -100.98 -4.00
C VAL A 215 -13.78 -100.57 -3.99
N ALA A 216 -13.45 -99.40 -3.43
CA ALA A 216 -12.08 -98.90 -3.34
C ALA A 216 -11.20 -99.79 -2.43
N GLU A 217 -10.04 -100.21 -2.95
CA GLU A 217 -9.10 -101.12 -2.27
C GLU A 217 -7.88 -100.40 -1.66
N ASN A 218 -7.70 -99.11 -1.95
CA ASN A 218 -6.60 -98.27 -1.44
C ASN A 218 -7.05 -96.82 -1.21
N GLU A 219 -6.29 -96.05 -0.43
CA GLU A 219 -6.60 -94.64 -0.12
C GLU A 219 -6.72 -93.78 -1.38
N THR A 220 -5.88 -94.00 -2.40
CA THR A 220 -5.95 -93.25 -3.66
C THR A 220 -7.29 -93.41 -4.37
N GLN A 221 -7.88 -94.61 -4.37
CA GLN A 221 -9.20 -94.86 -4.95
C GLN A 221 -10.34 -94.27 -4.11
N VAL A 222 -10.13 -94.13 -2.80
CA VAL A 222 -11.07 -93.46 -1.89
C VAL A 222 -11.07 -91.96 -2.17
N ASP A 223 -9.89 -91.36 -2.26
CA ASP A 223 -9.73 -89.93 -2.53
C ASP A 223 -10.30 -89.56 -3.91
N GLN A 224 -10.04 -90.38 -4.94
CA GLN A 224 -10.62 -90.19 -6.27
C GLN A 224 -12.15 -90.29 -6.28
N ALA A 225 -12.72 -91.19 -5.48
CA ALA A 225 -14.17 -91.34 -5.39
C ALA A 225 -14.82 -90.21 -4.57
N TYR A 226 -14.15 -89.66 -3.56
CA TYR A 226 -14.60 -88.44 -2.89
C TYR A 226 -14.53 -87.22 -3.81
N GLN A 227 -13.41 -87.01 -4.50
CA GLN A 227 -13.26 -85.93 -5.49
C GLN A 227 -14.33 -86.00 -6.59
N LEU A 228 -14.58 -87.19 -7.15
CA LEU A 228 -15.62 -87.37 -8.17
C LEU A 228 -17.03 -87.06 -7.63
N GLY A 229 -17.28 -87.35 -6.35
CA GLY A 229 -18.59 -87.17 -5.72
C GLY A 229 -18.81 -85.79 -5.09
N THR A 230 -17.78 -84.97 -4.96
CA THR A 230 -17.87 -83.58 -4.50
C THR A 230 -17.60 -82.63 -5.67
N GLN A 231 -16.34 -82.48 -6.06
CA GLN A 231 -15.91 -81.60 -7.15
C GLN A 231 -16.48 -82.06 -8.51
N GLY A 232 -16.57 -83.37 -8.76
CA GLY A 232 -17.15 -83.89 -9.99
C GLY A 232 -18.68 -83.68 -10.11
N VAL A 233 -19.37 -83.50 -8.99
CA VAL A 233 -20.81 -83.19 -8.92
C VAL A 233 -21.06 -81.69 -9.05
N LEU A 234 -20.17 -80.86 -8.50
CA LEU A 234 -20.22 -79.40 -8.59
C LEU A 234 -19.46 -78.85 -9.80
N ALA A 235 -19.04 -79.70 -10.74
CA ALA A 235 -18.12 -79.33 -11.82
C ALA A 235 -18.68 -78.20 -12.71
N GLU A 236 -19.99 -78.16 -12.97
CA GLU A 236 -20.60 -77.07 -13.76
C GLU A 236 -20.65 -75.74 -12.99
N GLU A 237 -20.87 -75.77 -11.67
CA GLU A 237 -20.91 -74.58 -10.82
C GLU A 237 -19.51 -74.03 -10.54
N TYR A 238 -18.51 -74.89 -10.34
CA TYR A 238 -17.11 -74.47 -10.24
C TYR A 238 -16.61 -73.90 -11.56
N ARG A 239 -16.98 -74.47 -12.72
CA ARG A 239 -16.66 -73.88 -14.03
C ARG A 239 -17.29 -72.49 -14.22
N ALA A 240 -18.51 -72.27 -13.73
CA ALA A 240 -19.16 -70.96 -13.80
C ALA A 240 -18.51 -69.93 -12.86
N LEU A 241 -17.96 -70.37 -11.73
CA LEU A 241 -17.20 -69.54 -10.80
C LEU A 241 -15.77 -69.26 -11.30
N GLU A 242 -15.13 -70.25 -11.91
CA GLU A 242 -13.81 -70.19 -12.57
C GLU A 242 -13.84 -69.21 -13.75
N GLN A 243 -14.87 -69.28 -14.61
CA GLN A 243 -15.12 -68.27 -15.66
C GLN A 243 -15.27 -66.84 -15.14
N ARG A 244 -15.67 -66.68 -13.87
CA ARG A 244 -15.91 -65.37 -13.24
C ARG A 244 -14.69 -64.89 -12.44
N GLY A 245 -13.86 -65.81 -11.94
CA GLY A 245 -12.51 -65.53 -11.42
C GLY A 245 -11.53 -65.14 -12.52
N GLU A 246 -11.59 -65.82 -13.67
CA GLU A 246 -10.86 -65.48 -14.91
C GLU A 246 -11.26 -64.10 -15.48
N ASP A 247 -12.45 -63.61 -15.14
CA ASP A 247 -12.95 -62.27 -15.49
C ASP A 247 -12.35 -61.17 -14.57
N LEU A 248 -12.01 -61.48 -13.30
CA LEU A 248 -11.31 -60.58 -12.38
C LEU A 248 -9.77 -60.62 -12.55
N GLU A 249 -9.23 -61.76 -12.97
CA GLU A 249 -7.79 -62.03 -13.17
C GLU A 249 -7.15 -61.10 -14.22
N ARG A 250 -7.87 -60.81 -15.32
CA ARG A 250 -7.45 -59.86 -16.36
C ARG A 250 -7.56 -58.38 -15.93
N GLN A 251 -8.36 -58.11 -14.90
CA GLN A 251 -8.47 -56.78 -14.29
C GLN A 251 -7.22 -56.45 -13.45
N GLY A 252 -6.58 -57.47 -12.87
CA GLY A 252 -5.32 -57.36 -12.14
C GLY A 252 -4.08 -57.15 -13.04
N GLU A 253 -4.05 -57.78 -14.23
CA GLU A 253 -2.92 -57.67 -15.18
C GLU A 253 -2.67 -56.22 -15.64
N ARG A 254 -3.72 -55.41 -15.88
CA ARG A 254 -3.55 -54.01 -16.33
C ARG A 254 -3.23 -53.04 -15.20
N LEU A 255 -3.64 -53.37 -13.97
CA LEU A 255 -3.21 -52.63 -12.78
C LEU A 255 -1.74 -52.92 -12.44
N SER A 256 -1.22 -54.09 -12.81
CA SER A 256 0.21 -54.42 -12.72
C SER A 256 1.05 -53.61 -13.70
N ASP A 257 0.63 -53.50 -14.97
CA ASP A 257 1.32 -52.67 -15.97
C ASP A 257 1.34 -51.18 -15.56
N ARG A 258 0.22 -50.70 -15.00
CA ARG A 258 0.09 -49.31 -14.51
C ARG A 258 0.84 -49.09 -13.19
N ALA A 259 0.96 -50.09 -12.32
CA ALA A 259 1.79 -50.04 -11.11
C ALA A 259 3.29 -50.10 -11.43
N GLU A 260 3.73 -50.83 -12.47
CA GLU A 260 5.10 -50.76 -12.99
C GLU A 260 5.40 -49.39 -13.62
N GLU A 261 4.42 -48.78 -14.30
CA GLU A 261 4.52 -47.42 -14.82
C GLU A 261 4.62 -46.39 -13.68
N PHE A 262 3.90 -46.63 -12.57
CA PHE A 262 3.94 -45.84 -11.34
C PHE A 262 5.25 -46.03 -10.56
N GLU A 263 5.80 -47.25 -10.52
CA GLU A 263 7.10 -47.55 -9.91
C GLU A 263 8.25 -46.96 -10.74
N ALA A 264 8.10 -46.89 -12.08
CA ALA A 264 9.00 -46.15 -12.95
C ALA A 264 8.86 -44.62 -12.77
N LEU A 265 7.65 -44.10 -12.53
CA LEU A 265 7.42 -42.69 -12.21
C LEU A 265 8.01 -42.32 -10.85
N ASN A 266 7.81 -43.16 -9.82
CA ASN A 266 8.38 -42.99 -8.49
C ASN A 266 9.93 -43.13 -8.51
N ALA A 267 10.48 -44.03 -9.34
CA ALA A 267 11.92 -44.09 -9.58
C ALA A 267 12.45 -42.84 -10.28
N THR A 268 11.67 -42.26 -11.20
CA THR A 268 11.99 -40.98 -11.87
C THR A 268 11.96 -39.82 -10.87
N VAL A 269 10.93 -39.72 -10.04
CA VAL A 269 10.83 -38.71 -8.96
C VAL A 269 11.96 -38.89 -7.93
N THR A 270 12.35 -40.13 -7.61
CA THR A 270 13.50 -40.42 -6.73
C THR A 270 14.83 -40.02 -7.37
N GLU A 271 15.00 -40.22 -8.67
CA GLU A 271 16.19 -39.83 -9.43
C GLU A 271 16.26 -38.30 -9.63
N GLU A 272 15.11 -37.64 -9.80
CA GLU A 272 15.01 -36.17 -9.83
C GLU A 272 15.24 -35.54 -8.45
N ARG A 273 14.71 -36.11 -7.36
CA ARG A 273 15.04 -35.67 -5.98
C ARG A 273 16.52 -35.79 -5.69
N ARG A 274 17.16 -36.86 -6.19
CA ARG A 274 18.62 -37.02 -6.10
C ARG A 274 19.34 -35.96 -6.93
N ALA A 275 18.86 -35.65 -8.13
CA ALA A 275 19.44 -34.60 -8.98
C ALA A 275 19.29 -33.19 -8.35
N VAL A 276 18.16 -32.89 -7.70
CA VAL A 276 17.95 -31.66 -6.92
C VAL A 276 18.93 -31.57 -5.75
N THR A 277 19.15 -32.67 -5.03
CA THR A 277 20.14 -32.73 -3.94
C THR A 277 21.58 -32.54 -4.47
N GLU A 278 21.92 -33.15 -5.61
CA GLU A 278 23.22 -32.99 -6.26
C GLU A 278 23.41 -31.55 -6.79
N ARG A 279 22.35 -30.92 -7.34
CA ARG A 279 22.37 -29.53 -7.81
C ARG A 279 22.44 -28.51 -6.65
N SER A 280 21.76 -28.76 -5.54
CA SER A 280 21.91 -27.99 -4.29
C SER A 280 23.36 -28.00 -3.80
N ALA A 281 24.03 -29.16 -3.86
CA ALA A 281 25.44 -29.28 -3.48
C ALA A 281 26.37 -28.51 -4.44
N GLU A 282 26.07 -28.47 -5.74
CA GLU A 282 26.81 -27.66 -6.72
C GLU A 282 26.63 -26.15 -6.51
N LEU A 283 25.40 -25.71 -6.21
CA LEU A 283 25.10 -24.31 -5.90
C LEU A 283 25.79 -23.87 -4.62
N ASN A 284 25.76 -24.68 -3.55
CA ASN A 284 26.46 -24.41 -2.30
C ASN A 284 27.98 -24.37 -2.49
N ALA A 285 28.55 -25.25 -3.31
CA ALA A 285 29.99 -25.21 -3.64
C ALA A 285 30.36 -23.94 -4.42
N THR A 286 29.46 -23.48 -5.31
CA THR A 286 29.65 -22.22 -6.06
C THR A 286 29.50 -21.00 -5.15
N ALA A 287 28.56 -21.02 -4.21
CA ALA A 287 28.39 -20.00 -3.20
C ALA A 287 29.64 -19.88 -2.31
N ASP A 288 30.26 -21.01 -1.93
CA ASP A 288 31.52 -21.04 -1.19
C ASP A 288 32.70 -20.47 -2.00
N ASP A 289 32.78 -20.79 -3.29
CA ASP A 289 33.80 -20.23 -4.19
C ASP A 289 33.61 -18.71 -4.38
N LEU A 290 32.38 -18.23 -4.56
CA LEU A 290 32.04 -16.79 -4.59
C LEU A 290 32.38 -16.10 -3.27
N ARG A 291 32.11 -16.75 -2.13
CA ARG A 291 32.48 -16.24 -0.81
C ARG A 291 33.99 -16.13 -0.67
N GLY A 292 34.74 -17.12 -1.14
CA GLY A 292 36.20 -17.10 -1.17
C GLY A 292 36.77 -15.97 -2.04
N ALA A 293 36.14 -15.69 -3.18
CA ALA A 293 36.49 -14.57 -4.05
C ALA A 293 36.25 -13.21 -3.35
N LEU A 294 35.12 -13.04 -2.67
CA LEU A 294 34.83 -11.84 -1.87
C LEU A 294 35.78 -11.69 -0.68
N THR A 295 36.15 -12.78 -0.01
CA THR A 295 37.17 -12.76 1.05
C THR A 295 38.54 -12.34 0.52
N THR A 296 38.88 -12.71 -0.72
CA THR A 296 40.11 -12.26 -1.37
C THR A 296 40.06 -10.75 -1.66
N LEU A 297 38.93 -10.24 -2.15
CA LEU A 297 38.69 -8.82 -2.38
C LEU A 297 38.67 -8.01 -1.07
N GLN A 298 38.22 -8.60 0.04
CA GLN A 298 38.27 -8.00 1.37
C GLN A 298 39.71 -7.86 1.87
N GLN A 299 40.56 -8.86 1.61
CA GLN A 299 41.96 -8.88 2.04
C GLN A 299 42.86 -8.02 1.14
N ASP A 300 42.54 -7.90 -0.15
CA ASP A 300 43.19 -7.00 -1.10
C ASP A 300 42.15 -6.16 -1.88
N PRO A 301 41.80 -4.96 -1.37
CA PRO A 301 40.81 -4.09 -2.01
C PRO A 301 41.16 -3.65 -3.44
N ASN A 302 42.43 -3.79 -3.86
CA ASN A 302 42.88 -3.45 -5.22
C ASN A 302 42.79 -4.63 -6.20
N ALA A 303 42.41 -5.83 -5.74
CA ALA A 303 42.17 -6.97 -6.62
C ALA A 303 40.95 -6.70 -7.51
N SER A 304 41.00 -7.23 -8.74
CA SER A 304 39.96 -7.03 -9.75
C SER A 304 38.80 -7.99 -9.46
N ALA A 305 37.61 -7.44 -9.22
CA ALA A 305 36.39 -8.24 -9.02
C ALA A 305 36.08 -9.11 -10.24
N GLU A 306 36.35 -8.60 -11.46
CA GLU A 306 36.23 -9.34 -12.72
C GLU A 306 37.16 -10.56 -12.75
N ALA A 307 38.42 -10.41 -12.33
CA ALA A 307 39.37 -11.52 -12.33
C ALA A 307 39.02 -12.61 -11.31
N GLU A 308 38.51 -12.23 -10.13
CA GLU A 308 38.08 -13.18 -9.10
C GLU A 308 36.78 -13.88 -9.48
N PHE A 309 35.81 -13.15 -10.06
CA PHE A 309 34.56 -13.74 -10.55
C PHE A 309 34.80 -14.67 -11.75
N ASP A 310 35.67 -14.30 -12.69
CA ASP A 310 36.04 -15.17 -13.82
C ASP A 310 36.73 -16.45 -13.36
N ALA A 311 37.46 -16.41 -12.23
CA ALA A 311 38.07 -17.59 -11.65
C ALA A 311 37.03 -18.56 -11.08
N VAL A 312 35.97 -18.03 -10.44
CA VAL A 312 34.82 -18.83 -9.99
C VAL A 312 34.04 -19.37 -11.18
N ARG A 313 33.69 -18.52 -12.15
CA ARG A 313 33.00 -18.88 -13.40
C ARG A 313 33.73 -19.99 -14.18
N ALA A 314 35.06 -20.02 -14.16
CA ALA A 314 35.85 -21.05 -14.84
C ALA A 314 35.92 -22.39 -14.08
N ASN A 315 35.55 -22.41 -12.80
CA ASN A 315 35.68 -23.57 -11.90
C ASN A 315 34.33 -24.15 -11.45
N THR A 316 33.23 -23.42 -11.61
CA THR A 316 31.87 -23.89 -11.30
C THR A 316 31.21 -24.64 -12.47
N SER A 317 30.27 -25.54 -12.15
CA SER A 317 29.31 -26.14 -13.07
C SER A 317 28.04 -25.30 -13.28
N VAL A 318 27.89 -24.18 -12.56
CA VAL A 318 26.76 -23.24 -12.66
C VAL A 318 27.06 -22.20 -13.75
N GLU A 319 26.10 -21.93 -14.64
CA GLU A 319 26.28 -20.97 -15.73
C GLU A 319 26.16 -19.53 -15.20
N LEU A 320 27.29 -18.91 -14.85
CA LEU A 320 27.34 -17.52 -14.39
C LEU A 320 27.42 -16.54 -15.57
N ASN A 321 26.39 -15.71 -15.74
CA ASN A 321 26.24 -14.76 -16.84
C ASN A 321 26.78 -13.34 -16.50
N GLU A 322 26.51 -12.34 -17.35
CA GLU A 322 26.95 -10.94 -17.12
C GLU A 322 26.14 -10.21 -16.05
N THR A 323 24.86 -10.55 -15.86
CA THR A 323 24.01 -10.04 -14.78
C THR A 323 24.51 -10.49 -13.41
N ASP A 324 24.90 -11.77 -13.30
CA ASP A 324 25.49 -12.35 -12.09
C ASP A 324 26.79 -11.65 -11.71
N PHE A 325 27.60 -11.32 -12.72
CA PHE A 325 28.81 -10.53 -12.53
C PHE A 325 28.50 -9.11 -12.05
N ALA A 326 27.45 -8.46 -12.57
CA ALA A 326 27.05 -7.12 -12.12
C ALA A 326 26.62 -7.14 -10.64
N THR A 327 25.88 -8.17 -10.21
CA THR A 327 25.50 -8.38 -8.81
C THR A 327 26.71 -8.65 -7.93
N PHE A 328 27.65 -9.50 -8.37
CA PHE A 328 28.91 -9.75 -7.67
C PHE A 328 29.80 -8.50 -7.59
N GLN A 329 29.82 -7.69 -8.66
CA GLN A 329 30.58 -6.45 -8.71
C GLN A 329 30.02 -5.41 -7.74
N ARG A 330 28.69 -5.29 -7.63
CA ARG A 330 28.02 -4.44 -6.65
C ARG A 330 28.39 -4.86 -5.23
N ALA A 331 28.28 -6.15 -4.92
CA ALA A 331 28.71 -6.71 -3.64
C ALA A 331 30.19 -6.42 -3.34
N ALA A 332 31.08 -6.52 -4.33
CA ALA A 332 32.49 -6.19 -4.16
C ALA A 332 32.75 -4.69 -3.91
N ASP A 333 31.94 -3.80 -4.49
CA ASP A 333 32.02 -2.36 -4.24
C ASP A 333 31.46 -2.00 -2.86
N ASP A 334 30.32 -2.60 -2.46
CA ASP A 334 29.73 -2.45 -1.13
C ASP A 334 30.70 -2.94 -0.05
N LEU A 335 31.39 -4.06 -0.28
CA LEU A 335 32.41 -4.59 0.62
C LEU A 335 33.62 -3.64 0.78
N ARG A 336 33.93 -2.82 -0.24
CA ARG A 336 35.02 -1.82 -0.18
C ARG A 336 34.61 -0.56 0.59
N THR A 337 33.33 -0.22 0.60
CA THR A 337 32.79 0.98 1.25
C THR A 337 32.17 0.73 2.62
N ALA A 338 31.97 -0.54 3.01
CA ALA A 338 31.34 -0.92 4.26
C ALA A 338 32.07 -0.34 5.49
N GLU A 339 31.32 0.32 6.38
CA GLU A 339 31.79 0.96 7.61
C GLU A 339 31.50 0.13 8.87
N ASN A 340 30.61 -0.87 8.79
CA ASN A 340 30.19 -1.72 9.90
C ASN A 340 30.06 -3.21 9.52
N GLU A 341 29.95 -4.10 10.52
CA GLU A 341 29.85 -5.56 10.30
C GLU A 341 28.53 -6.01 9.65
N THR A 342 27.49 -5.18 9.67
CA THR A 342 26.20 -5.47 9.03
C THR A 342 26.29 -5.28 7.51
N GLU A 343 26.87 -4.17 7.06
CA GLU A 343 27.13 -3.91 5.63
C GLU A 343 28.09 -4.94 5.01
N VAL A 344 29.09 -5.38 5.78
CA VAL A 344 29.97 -6.48 5.35
C VAL A 344 29.17 -7.77 5.15
N ARG A 345 28.27 -8.12 6.07
CA ARG A 345 27.41 -9.31 5.95
C ARG A 345 26.48 -9.22 4.75
N GLN A 346 25.84 -8.07 4.54
CA GLN A 346 24.96 -7.83 3.39
C GLN A 346 25.71 -7.95 2.07
N ALA A 347 26.92 -7.38 1.96
CA ALA A 347 27.76 -7.53 0.78
C ALA A 347 28.15 -8.99 0.51
N TYR A 348 28.48 -9.77 1.55
CA TYR A 348 28.73 -11.21 1.40
C TYR A 348 27.49 -12.00 1.00
N GLN A 349 26.31 -11.61 1.46
CA GLN A 349 25.05 -12.26 1.12
C GLN A 349 24.65 -11.94 -0.33
N LEU A 350 24.69 -10.67 -0.72
CA LEU A 350 24.44 -10.20 -2.08
C LEU A 350 25.41 -10.85 -3.08
N GLY A 351 26.69 -10.94 -2.75
CA GLY A 351 27.72 -11.50 -3.63
C GLY A 351 27.78 -13.04 -3.65
N THR A 352 27.00 -13.73 -2.82
CA THR A 352 26.89 -15.20 -2.85
C THR A 352 25.47 -15.63 -3.19
N GLN A 353 24.53 -15.47 -2.26
CA GLN A 353 23.11 -15.80 -2.46
C GLN A 353 22.45 -14.90 -3.51
N GLY A 354 22.75 -13.60 -3.53
CA GLY A 354 22.18 -12.69 -4.54
C GLY A 354 22.63 -12.99 -5.97
N VAL A 355 23.85 -13.51 -6.16
CA VAL A 355 24.38 -13.96 -7.46
C VAL A 355 23.72 -15.28 -7.91
N LEU A 356 23.31 -16.13 -6.97
CA LEU A 356 22.70 -17.43 -7.24
C LEU A 356 21.18 -17.44 -7.01
N ALA A 357 20.56 -16.28 -6.82
CA ALA A 357 19.18 -16.17 -6.35
C ALA A 357 18.17 -16.82 -7.31
N GLU A 358 18.35 -16.62 -8.63
CA GLU A 358 17.52 -17.25 -9.65
C GLU A 358 17.65 -18.78 -9.62
N GLU A 359 18.86 -19.29 -9.43
CA GLU A 359 19.14 -20.74 -9.38
C GLU A 359 18.62 -21.42 -8.11
N TYR A 360 18.64 -20.72 -6.96
CA TYR A 360 18.06 -21.24 -5.72
C TYR A 360 16.52 -21.26 -5.78
N ARG A 361 15.87 -20.21 -6.29
CA ARG A 361 14.40 -20.21 -6.48
C ARG A 361 13.94 -21.27 -7.46
N ALA A 362 14.66 -21.45 -8.57
CA ALA A 362 14.35 -22.50 -9.54
C ALA A 362 14.53 -23.91 -8.94
N LEU A 363 15.47 -24.09 -8.00
CA LEU A 363 15.70 -25.35 -7.30
C LEU A 363 14.63 -25.62 -6.23
N GLU A 364 14.17 -24.58 -5.54
CA GLU A 364 13.14 -24.61 -4.49
C GLU A 364 11.77 -24.97 -5.06
N GLN A 365 11.31 -24.25 -6.09
CA GLN A 365 10.08 -24.58 -6.81
C GLN A 365 10.09 -26.02 -7.34
N ARG A 366 11.23 -26.46 -7.90
CA ARG A 366 11.40 -27.84 -8.38
C ARG A 366 11.37 -28.88 -7.25
N GLY A 367 11.86 -28.50 -6.06
CA GLY A 367 11.85 -29.34 -4.86
C GLY A 367 10.44 -29.56 -4.32
N GLU A 368 9.68 -28.48 -4.18
CA GLU A 368 8.28 -28.50 -3.73
C GLU A 368 7.38 -29.25 -4.70
N ASP A 369 7.56 -29.05 -6.01
CA ASP A 369 6.82 -29.79 -7.04
C ASP A 369 7.08 -31.29 -6.94
N LEU A 370 8.33 -31.71 -6.69
CA LEU A 370 8.71 -33.12 -6.51
C LEU A 370 8.29 -33.68 -5.14
N GLU A 371 8.10 -32.84 -4.13
CA GLU A 371 7.59 -33.22 -2.81
C GLU A 371 6.10 -33.52 -2.89
N ARG A 372 5.31 -32.55 -3.38
CA ARG A 372 3.88 -32.68 -3.67
C ARG A 372 3.59 -33.85 -4.61
N GLN A 373 4.47 -34.12 -5.59
CA GLN A 373 4.34 -35.25 -6.49
C GLN A 373 4.64 -36.59 -5.79
N GLY A 374 5.65 -36.67 -4.93
CA GLY A 374 6.05 -37.93 -4.31
C GLY A 374 5.17 -38.38 -3.12
N GLU A 375 4.51 -37.46 -2.40
CA GLU A 375 3.53 -37.83 -1.36
C GLU A 375 2.27 -38.44 -1.98
N ARG A 376 1.77 -37.85 -3.06
CA ARG A 376 0.65 -38.40 -3.84
C ARG A 376 0.96 -39.77 -4.47
N LEU A 377 2.22 -40.00 -4.86
CA LEU A 377 2.69 -41.29 -5.38
C LEU A 377 2.95 -42.34 -4.27
N ALA A 378 3.14 -41.93 -3.01
CA ALA A 378 3.41 -42.88 -1.91
C ALA A 378 2.13 -43.60 -1.45
N ASP A 379 1.04 -42.84 -1.24
CA ASP A 379 -0.24 -43.39 -0.77
C ASP A 379 -0.91 -44.30 -1.81
N GLN A 380 -0.78 -43.96 -3.10
CA GLN A 380 -1.30 -44.78 -4.19
C GLN A 380 -0.43 -46.04 -4.45
N GLY A 381 0.86 -46.01 -4.08
CA GLY A 381 1.81 -47.11 -4.30
C GLY A 381 1.69 -48.27 -3.31
N GLU A 382 1.38 -48.00 -2.04
CA GLU A 382 1.27 -49.03 -0.98
C GLU A 382 0.04 -49.92 -1.19
N GLU A 383 -1.08 -49.35 -1.64
CA GLU A 383 -2.31 -50.07 -1.98
C GLU A 383 -2.18 -50.92 -3.26
N LEU A 384 -1.36 -50.48 -4.22
CA LEU A 384 -1.04 -51.24 -5.44
C LEU A 384 -0.04 -52.38 -5.17
N GLN A 385 0.92 -52.22 -4.25
CA GLN A 385 1.92 -53.24 -3.91
C GLN A 385 1.34 -54.46 -3.19
N ASP A 386 0.42 -54.26 -2.23
CA ASP A 386 -0.26 -55.35 -1.54
C ASP A 386 -1.13 -56.19 -2.49
N ARG A 387 -1.63 -55.57 -3.56
CA ARG A 387 -2.39 -56.23 -4.64
C ARG A 387 -1.49 -56.99 -5.62
N ASN A 388 -0.29 -56.49 -5.92
CA ASN A 388 0.70 -57.12 -6.82
C ASN A 388 1.27 -58.44 -6.24
N ALA A 389 1.51 -58.49 -4.93
CA ALA A 389 2.06 -59.68 -4.26
C ALA A 389 1.15 -60.92 -4.32
N ALA A 390 -0.17 -60.75 -4.35
CA ALA A 390 -1.13 -61.85 -4.47
C ALA A 390 -1.25 -62.38 -5.92
N VAL A 391 -1.16 -61.49 -6.92
CA VAL A 391 -1.29 -61.79 -8.35
C VAL A 391 -0.05 -62.54 -8.89
N THR A 392 1.13 -62.27 -8.34
CA THR A 392 2.38 -62.96 -8.74
C THR A 392 2.38 -64.46 -8.42
N GLU A 393 1.68 -64.90 -7.37
CA GLU A 393 1.56 -66.31 -7.00
C GLU A 393 0.65 -67.07 -8.00
N GLU A 394 -0.29 -66.38 -8.64
CA GLU A 394 -1.31 -66.91 -9.55
C GLU A 394 -0.88 -66.90 -11.03
N ARG A 395 -0.02 -65.95 -11.43
CA ARG A 395 0.75 -65.97 -12.69
C ARG A 395 1.43 -67.32 -12.94
N ARG A 396 1.89 -67.96 -11.86
CA ARG A 396 2.54 -69.28 -11.88
C ARG A 396 1.60 -70.40 -12.32
N ALA A 397 0.29 -70.26 -12.10
CA ALA A 397 -0.75 -71.23 -12.47
C ALA A 397 -1.20 -71.09 -13.94
N ILE A 398 -1.21 -69.87 -14.49
CA ILE A 398 -1.55 -69.63 -15.92
C ILE A 398 -0.42 -70.07 -16.86
N GLU A 399 0.85 -69.85 -16.50
CA GLU A 399 1.99 -70.41 -17.24
C GLU A 399 1.91 -71.95 -17.26
N GLU A 400 1.39 -72.57 -16.19
CA GLU A 400 1.11 -74.01 -16.12
C GLU A 400 -0.09 -74.41 -17.03
N ARG A 401 -1.17 -73.61 -17.12
CA ARG A 401 -2.35 -73.94 -17.93
C ARG A 401 -2.23 -73.66 -19.43
N SER A 402 -1.56 -72.59 -19.85
CA SER A 402 -1.21 -72.36 -21.27
C SER A 402 -0.23 -73.43 -21.76
N ALA A 403 0.70 -73.86 -20.91
CA ALA A 403 1.58 -74.99 -21.21
C ALA A 403 0.81 -76.31 -21.34
N ASP A 404 -0.23 -76.53 -20.53
CA ASP A 404 -1.10 -77.71 -20.62
C ASP A 404 -1.96 -77.73 -21.90
N LEU A 405 -2.51 -76.59 -22.33
CA LEU A 405 -3.25 -76.48 -23.59
C LEU A 405 -2.34 -76.66 -24.82
N ASP A 406 -1.13 -76.09 -24.79
CA ASP A 406 -0.11 -76.28 -25.84
C ASP A 406 0.45 -77.71 -25.87
N ALA A 407 0.63 -78.34 -24.71
CA ALA A 407 1.02 -79.74 -24.58
C ALA A 407 -0.07 -80.66 -25.14
N THR A 408 -1.34 -80.40 -24.82
CA THR A 408 -2.48 -81.16 -25.33
C THR A 408 -2.65 -81.00 -26.84
N ALA A 409 -2.46 -79.79 -27.36
CA ALA A 409 -2.45 -79.53 -28.80
C ALA A 409 -1.30 -80.26 -29.50
N THR A 410 -0.15 -80.42 -28.83
CA THR A 410 1.00 -81.19 -29.32
C THR A 410 0.71 -82.69 -29.34
N ASP A 411 0.13 -83.24 -28.27
CA ASP A 411 -0.26 -84.65 -28.17
C ASP A 411 -1.33 -85.01 -29.21
N LEU A 412 -2.34 -84.15 -29.41
CA LEU A 412 -3.32 -84.29 -30.49
C LEU A 412 -2.66 -84.28 -31.88
N ARG A 413 -1.61 -83.48 -32.07
CA ARG A 413 -0.85 -83.42 -33.32
C ARG A 413 -0.03 -84.70 -33.56
N GLU A 414 0.55 -85.27 -32.51
CA GLU A 414 1.28 -86.54 -32.58
C GLU A 414 0.33 -87.70 -32.87
N ALA A 415 -0.81 -87.77 -32.19
CA ALA A 415 -1.87 -88.74 -32.46
C ALA A 415 -2.36 -88.68 -33.92
N LEU A 416 -2.59 -87.48 -34.46
CA LEU A 416 -2.91 -87.28 -35.90
C LEU A 416 -1.79 -87.79 -36.82
N THR A 417 -0.53 -87.62 -36.40
CA THR A 417 0.63 -88.05 -37.17
C THR A 417 0.80 -89.58 -37.14
N SER A 418 0.47 -90.25 -36.04
CA SER A 418 0.47 -91.71 -35.93
C SER A 418 -0.57 -92.33 -36.87
N VAL A 419 -1.82 -91.85 -36.81
CA VAL A 419 -2.91 -92.29 -37.69
C VAL A 419 -2.57 -92.07 -39.18
N ARG A 420 -1.75 -91.07 -39.51
CA ARG A 420 -1.27 -90.84 -40.89
C ARG A 420 -0.20 -91.85 -41.32
N GLY A 421 0.64 -92.31 -40.39
CA GLY A 421 1.74 -93.25 -40.64
C GLY A 421 1.26 -94.69 -40.85
N ASP A 422 0.18 -95.09 -40.17
CA ASP A 422 -0.46 -96.40 -40.30
C ASP A 422 -1.99 -96.28 -40.40
N ALA A 423 -2.52 -96.54 -41.60
CA ALA A 423 -3.96 -96.44 -41.88
C ALA A 423 -4.82 -97.51 -41.16
N ASN A 424 -4.21 -98.44 -40.41
CA ASN A 424 -4.91 -99.43 -39.59
C ASN A 424 -5.09 -99.00 -38.13
N GLU A 425 -4.52 -97.87 -37.70
CA GLU A 425 -4.72 -97.31 -36.35
C GLU A 425 -6.09 -96.62 -36.24
N SER A 426 -6.76 -96.78 -35.09
CA SER A 426 -8.08 -96.20 -34.84
C SER A 426 -7.92 -94.77 -34.32
N ALA A 427 -8.49 -93.79 -35.03
CA ALA A 427 -8.52 -92.40 -34.59
C ALA A 427 -9.15 -92.20 -33.21
N GLU A 428 -10.10 -93.07 -32.83
CA GLU A 428 -10.73 -93.07 -31.51
C GLU A 428 -9.78 -93.58 -30.42
N ALA A 429 -8.99 -94.63 -30.72
CA ALA A 429 -8.03 -95.17 -29.75
C ALA A 429 -6.87 -94.19 -29.48
N GLU A 430 -6.41 -93.49 -30.52
CA GLU A 430 -5.37 -92.46 -30.38
C GLU A 430 -5.89 -91.20 -29.68
N PHE A 431 -7.15 -90.79 -29.94
CA PHE A 431 -7.77 -89.68 -29.20
C PHE A 431 -8.02 -90.01 -27.74
N ASP A 432 -8.47 -91.23 -27.43
CA ASP A 432 -8.66 -91.71 -26.06
C ASP A 432 -7.34 -91.78 -25.28
N ALA A 433 -6.23 -92.08 -25.98
CA ALA A 433 -4.90 -92.05 -25.38
C ALA A 433 -4.47 -90.62 -25.01
N VAL A 434 -4.76 -89.63 -25.87
CA VAL A 434 -4.54 -88.21 -25.56
C VAL A 434 -5.45 -87.77 -24.41
N ARG A 435 -6.75 -88.09 -24.47
CA ARG A 435 -7.74 -87.80 -23.42
C ARG A 435 -7.36 -88.36 -22.05
N ALA A 436 -6.73 -89.55 -22.01
CA ALA A 436 -6.28 -90.17 -20.76
C ALA A 436 -5.00 -89.54 -20.18
N ASN A 437 -4.28 -88.73 -20.96
CA ASN A 437 -2.96 -88.20 -20.62
C ASN A 437 -2.94 -86.67 -20.46
N THR A 438 -4.02 -85.97 -20.80
CA THR A 438 -4.16 -84.51 -20.68
C THR A 438 -4.92 -84.09 -19.43
N SER A 439 -4.60 -82.91 -18.90
CA SER A 439 -5.36 -82.18 -17.87
C SER A 439 -6.52 -81.34 -18.45
N VAL A 440 -6.72 -81.34 -19.77
CA VAL A 440 -7.77 -80.62 -20.48
C VAL A 440 -8.96 -81.57 -20.74
N GLU A 441 -10.17 -81.22 -20.30
CA GLU A 441 -11.35 -82.10 -20.45
C GLU A 441 -11.82 -82.20 -21.91
N LEU A 442 -11.38 -83.24 -22.62
CA LEU A 442 -11.80 -83.52 -24.01
C LEU A 442 -13.08 -84.37 -24.06
N ASN A 443 -14.15 -83.82 -24.64
CA ASN A 443 -15.48 -84.44 -24.70
C ASN A 443 -15.73 -85.27 -25.99
N GLU A 444 -16.97 -85.69 -26.24
CA GLU A 444 -17.37 -86.46 -27.43
C GLU A 444 -17.45 -85.62 -28.72
N THR A 445 -17.75 -84.32 -28.58
CA THR A 445 -17.76 -83.35 -29.69
C THR A 445 -16.34 -83.12 -30.21
N ASP A 446 -15.38 -83.11 -29.29
CA ASP A 446 -13.94 -82.99 -29.55
C ASP A 446 -13.41 -84.21 -30.30
N LEU A 447 -13.80 -85.40 -29.87
CA LEU A 447 -13.53 -86.66 -30.59
C LEU A 447 -14.11 -86.62 -32.01
N ALA A 448 -15.35 -86.13 -32.18
CA ALA A 448 -15.97 -86.02 -33.51
C ALA A 448 -15.24 -85.01 -34.43
N THR A 449 -14.62 -83.97 -33.86
CA THR A 449 -13.80 -83.01 -34.59
C THR A 449 -12.43 -83.59 -34.94
N PHE A 450 -11.80 -84.33 -34.02
CA PHE A 450 -10.57 -85.07 -34.24
C PHE A 450 -10.72 -86.19 -35.30
N GLN A 451 -11.85 -86.90 -35.31
CA GLN A 451 -12.19 -87.89 -36.33
C GLN A 451 -12.38 -87.27 -37.72
N ARG A 452 -12.97 -86.07 -37.78
CA ARG A 452 -13.05 -85.29 -39.03
C ARG A 452 -11.67 -84.85 -39.51
N ALA A 453 -10.80 -84.45 -38.59
CA ALA A 453 -9.42 -84.06 -38.88
C ALA A 453 -8.60 -85.25 -39.41
N THR A 454 -8.62 -86.40 -38.75
CA THR A 454 -7.98 -87.64 -39.24
C THR A 454 -8.53 -88.07 -40.60
N GLY A 455 -9.85 -88.02 -40.78
CA GLY A 455 -10.50 -88.30 -42.07
C GLY A 455 -10.00 -87.37 -43.18
N ALA A 456 -9.90 -86.07 -42.92
CA ALA A 456 -9.36 -85.08 -43.85
C ALA A 456 -7.86 -85.26 -44.12
N LEU A 457 -7.09 -85.67 -43.09
CA LEU A 457 -5.66 -85.93 -43.17
C LEU A 457 -5.34 -87.13 -44.07
N LEU A 458 -6.17 -88.18 -44.06
CA LEU A 458 -5.99 -89.40 -44.87
C LEU A 458 -6.28 -89.20 -46.37
N VAL A 459 -7.07 -88.19 -46.74
CA VAL A 459 -7.40 -87.85 -48.14
C VAL A 459 -6.70 -86.59 -48.66
N ALA A 460 -5.81 -86.00 -47.88
CA ALA A 460 -5.09 -84.78 -48.26
C ALA A 460 -4.09 -85.05 -49.41
N GLU A 461 -4.22 -84.31 -50.51
CA GLU A 461 -3.39 -84.45 -51.72
C GLU A 461 -2.22 -83.46 -51.78
N ASN A 462 -2.19 -82.46 -50.88
CA ASN A 462 -1.14 -81.43 -50.82
C ASN A 462 -0.87 -80.96 -49.37
N GLU A 463 0.29 -80.32 -49.14
CA GLU A 463 0.70 -79.84 -47.81
C GLU A 463 -0.30 -78.85 -47.19
N THR A 464 -0.98 -78.03 -47.99
CA THR A 464 -1.97 -77.08 -47.47
C THR A 464 -3.18 -77.80 -46.85
N GLN A 465 -3.64 -78.89 -47.47
CA GLN A 465 -4.72 -79.72 -46.92
C GLN A 465 -4.28 -80.49 -45.67
N VAL A 466 -3.01 -80.89 -45.62
CA VAL A 466 -2.40 -81.51 -44.43
C VAL A 466 -2.36 -80.53 -43.27
N ASP A 467 -1.89 -79.29 -43.48
CA ASP A 467 -1.82 -78.27 -42.44
C ASP A 467 -3.20 -77.80 -41.96
N GLN A 468 -4.22 -77.83 -42.84
CA GLN A 468 -5.61 -77.56 -42.47
C GLN A 468 -6.20 -78.68 -41.62
N ALA A 469 -5.91 -79.94 -41.96
CA ALA A 469 -6.36 -81.08 -41.17
C ALA A 469 -5.66 -81.14 -39.80
N TYR A 470 -4.36 -80.84 -39.71
CA TYR A 470 -3.68 -80.72 -38.41
C TYR A 470 -4.26 -79.60 -37.56
N ARG A 471 -4.48 -78.40 -38.12
CA ARG A 471 -5.11 -77.30 -37.36
C ARG A 471 -6.52 -77.63 -36.90
N LEU A 472 -7.32 -78.30 -37.73
CA LEU A 472 -8.67 -78.74 -37.35
C LEU A 472 -8.65 -79.76 -36.22
N GLY A 473 -7.67 -80.67 -36.21
CA GLY A 473 -7.54 -81.72 -35.20
C GLY A 473 -6.79 -81.31 -33.92
N THR A 474 -6.20 -80.11 -33.89
CA THR A 474 -5.58 -79.53 -32.69
C THR A 474 -6.37 -78.32 -32.22
N GLN A 475 -6.19 -77.16 -32.86
CA GLN A 475 -6.89 -75.91 -32.51
C GLN A 475 -8.40 -75.99 -32.74
N GLY A 476 -8.85 -76.77 -33.72
CA GLY A 476 -10.27 -76.99 -33.98
C GLY A 476 -10.97 -77.85 -32.92
N VAL A 477 -10.20 -78.71 -32.23
CA VAL A 477 -10.67 -79.50 -31.08
C VAL A 477 -10.76 -78.62 -29.82
N LEU A 478 -9.87 -77.64 -29.67
CA LEU A 478 -9.82 -76.70 -28.54
C LEU A 478 -10.57 -75.36 -28.83
N ALA A 479 -11.42 -75.30 -29.86
CA ALA A 479 -11.88 -74.05 -30.45
C ALA A 479 -12.97 -73.30 -29.66
N GLU A 480 -13.72 -73.98 -28.80
CA GLU A 480 -14.71 -73.32 -27.92
C GLU A 480 -13.99 -72.60 -26.77
N ASP A 481 -12.95 -73.22 -26.21
CA ASP A 481 -12.12 -72.64 -25.16
C ASP A 481 -11.39 -71.37 -25.65
N TYR A 482 -10.82 -71.38 -26.86
CA TYR A 482 -10.16 -70.20 -27.44
C TYR A 482 -11.11 -69.04 -27.81
N ARG A 483 -12.36 -69.30 -28.22
CA ARG A 483 -13.28 -68.25 -28.68
C ARG A 483 -14.04 -67.56 -27.55
N ALA A 484 -14.29 -68.27 -26.45
CA ALA A 484 -14.88 -67.68 -25.25
C ALA A 484 -13.93 -66.64 -24.62
N LEU A 485 -12.61 -66.87 -24.72
CA LEU A 485 -11.55 -65.97 -24.28
C LEU A 485 -11.47 -64.65 -25.08
N GLU A 486 -11.65 -64.70 -26.41
CA GLU A 486 -11.39 -63.53 -27.29
C GLU A 486 -12.50 -62.47 -27.24
N GLN A 487 -13.78 -62.85 -27.33
CA GLN A 487 -14.90 -61.87 -27.42
C GLN A 487 -15.17 -61.10 -26.12
N ARG A 488 -14.76 -61.64 -24.98
CA ARG A 488 -15.01 -61.04 -23.66
C ARG A 488 -13.83 -60.20 -23.17
N GLY A 489 -12.64 -60.43 -23.73
CA GLY A 489 -11.47 -59.56 -23.55
C GLY A 489 -11.69 -58.15 -24.09
N GLU A 490 -12.32 -58.03 -25.28
CA GLU A 490 -12.55 -56.74 -25.96
C GLU A 490 -13.55 -55.81 -25.23
N ASP A 491 -14.50 -56.36 -24.46
CA ASP A 491 -15.50 -55.56 -23.73
C ASP A 491 -14.94 -55.00 -22.41
N LEU A 492 -14.08 -55.76 -21.74
CA LEU A 492 -13.43 -55.39 -20.47
C LEU A 492 -12.16 -54.56 -20.66
N GLU A 493 -11.50 -54.65 -21.82
CA GLU A 493 -10.44 -53.72 -22.28
C GLU A 493 -10.97 -52.28 -22.29
N ARG A 494 -12.13 -52.05 -22.91
CA ARG A 494 -12.74 -50.73 -23.04
C ARG A 494 -13.12 -50.06 -21.72
N GLN A 495 -13.40 -50.82 -20.66
CA GLN A 495 -13.76 -50.27 -19.34
C GLN A 495 -12.54 -49.91 -18.48
N GLY A 496 -11.46 -50.71 -18.57
CA GLY A 496 -10.19 -50.41 -17.89
C GLY A 496 -9.45 -49.23 -18.51
N GLU A 497 -9.49 -49.09 -19.84
CA GLU A 497 -8.99 -47.90 -20.56
C GLU A 497 -9.70 -46.64 -20.05
N ARG A 498 -11.03 -46.66 -19.94
CA ARG A 498 -11.80 -45.50 -19.47
C ARG A 498 -11.47 -45.08 -18.02
N LEU A 499 -11.21 -46.03 -17.11
CA LEU A 499 -10.78 -45.71 -15.73
C LEU A 499 -9.37 -45.08 -15.70
N GLY A 500 -8.47 -45.56 -16.56
CA GLY A 500 -7.15 -44.96 -16.72
C GLY A 500 -7.21 -43.55 -17.30
N ASP A 501 -8.03 -43.35 -18.34
CA ASP A 501 -8.24 -42.04 -18.95
C ASP A 501 -8.87 -41.05 -17.96
N LEU A 502 -9.83 -41.48 -17.14
CA LEU A 502 -10.46 -40.65 -16.11
C LEU A 502 -9.47 -40.23 -15.01
N GLY A 503 -8.50 -41.09 -14.65
CA GLY A 503 -7.47 -40.75 -13.68
C GLY A 503 -6.49 -39.68 -14.18
N GLU A 504 -6.14 -39.71 -15.48
CA GLU A 504 -5.32 -38.67 -16.12
C GLU A 504 -6.12 -37.36 -16.29
N GLU A 505 -7.40 -37.48 -16.69
CA GLU A 505 -8.33 -36.34 -16.79
C GLU A 505 -8.51 -35.64 -15.43
N LEU A 506 -8.60 -36.38 -14.32
CA LEU A 506 -8.65 -35.80 -12.96
C LEU A 506 -7.40 -35.01 -12.60
N GLN A 507 -6.22 -35.50 -12.97
CA GLN A 507 -4.96 -34.82 -12.69
C GLN A 507 -4.85 -33.51 -13.49
N ASP A 508 -5.22 -33.55 -14.77
CA ASP A 508 -5.25 -32.38 -15.64
C ASP A 508 -6.27 -31.34 -15.15
N ARG A 509 -7.47 -31.78 -14.73
CA ARG A 509 -8.52 -30.91 -14.17
C ARG A 509 -8.11 -30.27 -12.85
N ASN A 510 -7.40 -31.00 -11.99
CA ASN A 510 -6.89 -30.45 -10.75
C ASN A 510 -5.81 -29.37 -11.00
N ALA A 511 -4.91 -29.62 -11.96
CA ALA A 511 -3.93 -28.63 -12.39
C ALA A 511 -4.61 -27.39 -13.04
N ALA A 512 -5.72 -27.58 -13.76
CA ALA A 512 -6.49 -26.47 -14.32
C ALA A 512 -7.17 -25.63 -13.22
N PHE A 513 -7.72 -26.28 -12.19
CA PHE A 513 -8.27 -25.60 -11.02
C PHE A 513 -7.19 -24.80 -10.25
N GLU A 514 -6.01 -25.39 -10.02
CA GLU A 514 -4.87 -24.70 -9.39
C GLU A 514 -4.37 -23.50 -10.21
N ASN A 515 -4.37 -23.60 -11.55
CA ASN A 515 -3.96 -22.50 -12.42
C ASN A 515 -5.02 -21.39 -12.58
N ALA A 516 -6.29 -21.65 -12.28
CA ALA A 516 -7.37 -20.67 -12.45
C ALA A 516 -7.18 -19.42 -11.59
N SER A 517 -6.54 -19.55 -10.43
CA SER A 517 -6.18 -18.44 -9.53
C SER A 517 -5.15 -17.48 -10.15
N ASN A 518 -4.30 -17.98 -11.05
CA ASN A 518 -3.23 -17.22 -11.72
C ASN A 518 -3.56 -16.92 -13.19
N ALA A 519 -4.84 -16.85 -13.53
CA ALA A 519 -5.29 -16.63 -14.89
C ALA A 519 -4.75 -15.31 -15.47
N THR A 520 -4.27 -15.36 -16.70
CA THR A 520 -3.77 -14.17 -17.41
C THR A 520 -4.92 -13.21 -17.71
N LEU A 521 -4.62 -11.91 -17.83
CA LEU A 521 -5.62 -10.88 -18.20
C LEU A 521 -6.38 -11.21 -19.50
N ALA A 522 -5.76 -11.94 -20.42
CA ALA A 522 -6.40 -12.41 -21.65
C ALA A 522 -7.46 -13.49 -21.37
N GLU A 523 -7.16 -14.44 -20.48
CA GLU A 523 -8.06 -15.50 -20.04
C GLU A 523 -9.21 -14.93 -19.21
N GLN A 524 -8.93 -14.02 -18.27
CA GLN A 524 -9.94 -13.32 -17.48
C GLN A 524 -10.96 -12.59 -18.37
N ARG A 525 -10.46 -11.84 -19.37
CA ARG A 525 -11.31 -11.13 -20.34
C ARG A 525 -12.09 -12.08 -21.24
N GLU A 526 -11.51 -13.22 -21.64
CA GLU A 526 -12.20 -14.23 -22.43
C GLU A 526 -13.34 -14.88 -21.62
N GLN A 527 -13.10 -15.19 -20.34
CA GLN A 527 -14.11 -15.74 -19.44
C GLN A 527 -15.26 -14.78 -19.23
N LEU A 528 -14.97 -13.54 -18.81
CA LEU A 528 -16.02 -12.55 -18.58
C LEU A 528 -16.81 -12.24 -19.87
N ALA A 529 -16.14 -12.28 -21.04
CA ALA A 529 -16.79 -12.13 -22.33
C ALA A 529 -17.67 -13.34 -22.72
N SER A 530 -17.40 -14.54 -22.21
CA SER A 530 -18.16 -15.76 -22.46
C SER A 530 -19.46 -15.81 -21.64
N MET A 531 -19.44 -15.29 -20.41
CA MET A 531 -20.54 -15.29 -19.45
C MET A 531 -21.76 -14.49 -19.94
N ASN A 532 -22.97 -14.89 -19.58
CA ASN A 532 -24.19 -14.10 -19.75
C ASN A 532 -24.47 -13.25 -18.49
N GLU A 533 -25.42 -12.30 -18.58
CA GLU A 533 -25.75 -11.41 -17.43
C GLU A 533 -26.08 -12.19 -16.16
N SER A 534 -26.86 -13.26 -16.24
CA SER A 534 -27.21 -14.05 -15.05
C SER A 534 -26.02 -14.82 -14.45
N GLU A 535 -25.05 -15.23 -15.27
CA GLU A 535 -23.82 -15.87 -14.76
C GLU A 535 -22.94 -14.84 -14.03
N VAL A 536 -22.88 -13.60 -14.54
CA VAL A 536 -22.17 -12.50 -13.86
C VAL A 536 -22.85 -12.15 -12.52
N ASP A 537 -24.18 -12.02 -12.51
CA ASP A 537 -24.95 -11.75 -11.29
C ASP A 537 -24.76 -12.86 -10.23
N GLU A 538 -24.67 -14.12 -10.65
CA GLU A 538 -24.43 -15.25 -9.75
C GLU A 538 -23.05 -15.18 -9.12
N THR A 539 -22.00 -14.94 -9.92
CA THR A 539 -20.63 -14.75 -9.40
C THR A 539 -20.53 -13.51 -8.50
N LEU A 540 -21.19 -12.40 -8.85
CA LEU A 540 -21.26 -11.21 -8.01
C LEU A 540 -21.98 -11.49 -6.69
N SER A 541 -23.06 -12.28 -6.70
CA SER A 541 -23.78 -12.67 -5.49
C SER A 541 -22.93 -13.54 -4.56
N LEU A 542 -22.00 -14.32 -5.11
CA LEU A 542 -21.03 -15.09 -4.33
C LEU A 542 -19.93 -14.20 -3.75
N LEU A 543 -19.46 -13.22 -4.52
CA LEU A 543 -18.43 -12.29 -4.08
C LEU A 543 -18.94 -11.21 -3.11
N LEU A 544 -20.20 -10.79 -3.23
CA LEU A 544 -20.78 -9.66 -2.48
C LEU A 544 -22.01 -10.07 -1.65
N GLY A 545 -22.19 -11.36 -1.36
CA GLY A 545 -23.33 -11.88 -0.60
C GLY A 545 -22.97 -12.30 0.83
N GLU A 546 -23.95 -12.29 1.73
CA GLU A 546 -23.84 -12.85 3.09
C GLU A 546 -23.62 -14.37 3.02
N SER A 547 -22.54 -14.87 3.63
CA SER A 547 -22.36 -16.29 3.91
C SER A 547 -23.31 -16.74 5.02
N ASP A 548 -24.26 -17.61 4.70
CA ASP A 548 -25.28 -18.15 5.63
C ASP A 548 -24.73 -19.09 6.73
N ASP A 549 -23.41 -19.31 6.83
CA ASP A 549 -22.80 -20.21 7.82
C ASP A 549 -22.43 -19.46 9.11
N GLU A 550 -22.95 -19.93 10.25
CA GLU A 550 -22.75 -19.39 11.62
C GLU A 550 -21.30 -19.57 12.15
N GLY A 551 -20.27 -19.42 11.31
CA GLY A 551 -18.86 -19.55 11.72
C GLY A 551 -17.78 -19.32 10.66
N GLY A 552 -18.09 -18.68 9.52
CA GLY A 552 -17.07 -18.19 8.59
C GLY A 552 -16.99 -16.67 8.67
N SER A 553 -15.79 -16.11 8.82
CA SER A 553 -15.56 -14.67 8.75
C SER A 553 -16.02 -14.12 7.40
N GLY A 554 -16.71 -12.98 7.41
CA GLY A 554 -17.31 -12.32 6.26
C GLY A 554 -16.32 -11.66 5.29
N ASP A 555 -15.04 -12.04 5.32
CA ASP A 555 -13.92 -11.40 4.63
C ASP A 555 -13.90 -11.68 3.11
N SER A 556 -14.96 -11.37 2.37
CA SER A 556 -14.83 -11.32 0.91
C SER A 556 -14.06 -10.07 0.52
N PRO A 557 -12.84 -10.19 -0.08
CA PRO A 557 -12.03 -9.03 -0.48
C PRO A 557 -12.73 -8.13 -1.50
N ALA A 558 -13.81 -8.62 -2.12
CA ALA A 558 -14.60 -7.90 -3.11
C ALA A 558 -15.34 -6.68 -2.54
N VAL A 559 -15.73 -6.71 -1.25
CA VAL A 559 -16.52 -5.64 -0.61
C VAL A 559 -15.73 -4.32 -0.55
N ALA A 560 -14.40 -4.38 -0.42
CA ALA A 560 -13.54 -3.19 -0.42
C ALA A 560 -13.54 -2.41 -1.75
N PHE A 561 -13.97 -3.03 -2.85
CA PHE A 561 -13.97 -2.43 -4.19
C PHE A 561 -15.32 -1.83 -4.60
N VAL A 562 -16.34 -1.91 -3.75
CA VAL A 562 -17.65 -1.25 -3.92
C VAL A 562 -17.81 -0.10 -2.93
N PRO A 563 -18.76 0.84 -3.16
CA PRO A 563 -18.96 1.97 -2.27
C PRO A 563 -19.43 1.54 -0.89
N THR A 564 -19.08 2.31 0.14
CA THR A 564 -19.46 2.01 1.53
C THR A 564 -20.97 2.03 1.78
N ASP A 565 -21.75 2.68 0.91
CA ASP A 565 -23.22 2.69 0.94
C ASP A 565 -23.87 1.62 0.05
N TYR A 566 -23.09 0.69 -0.49
CA TYR A 566 -23.59 -0.44 -1.29
C TYR A 566 -24.56 -1.32 -0.48
N GLU A 567 -25.73 -1.61 -1.06
CA GLU A 567 -26.69 -2.55 -0.48
C GLU A 567 -26.30 -3.99 -0.84
N THR A 568 -25.89 -4.78 0.16
CA THR A 568 -25.51 -6.20 0.01
C THR A 568 -26.59 -7.01 -0.71
N GLY A 569 -26.18 -7.76 -1.74
CA GLY A 569 -27.09 -8.55 -2.59
C GLY A 569 -27.92 -7.75 -3.62
N SER A 570 -27.68 -6.45 -3.81
CA SER A 570 -28.36 -5.66 -4.86
C SER A 570 -27.91 -6.03 -6.28
N GLY A 571 -26.64 -6.40 -6.45
CA GLY A 571 -26.03 -6.77 -7.74
C GLY A 571 -25.73 -5.59 -8.66
N GLU A 572 -26.01 -4.34 -8.24
CA GLU A 572 -25.81 -3.11 -9.01
C GLU A 572 -25.04 -2.10 -8.14
N ALA A 573 -24.04 -1.39 -8.69
CA ALA A 573 -23.33 -0.34 -7.96
C ALA A 573 -23.07 0.91 -8.82
N GLU A 574 -23.16 2.10 -8.24
CA GLU A 574 -22.92 3.37 -8.97
C GLU A 574 -21.42 3.65 -9.21
N ALA A 575 -20.53 2.99 -8.46
CA ALA A 575 -19.08 3.14 -8.59
C ALA A 575 -18.33 1.88 -8.16
N THR A 576 -17.09 1.72 -8.65
CA THR A 576 -16.18 0.63 -8.23
C THR A 576 -14.74 1.11 -8.31
N MET A 577 -13.87 0.56 -7.46
CA MET A 577 -12.46 0.89 -7.38
C MET A 577 -11.59 -0.22 -7.98
N LEU A 578 -10.48 0.19 -8.61
CA LEU A 578 -9.33 -0.66 -8.91
C LEU A 578 -8.11 -0.09 -8.17
N LEU A 579 -7.36 -0.97 -7.53
CA LEU A 579 -6.10 -0.66 -6.87
C LEU A 579 -4.97 -1.03 -7.82
N VAL A 580 -4.08 -0.07 -8.10
CA VAL A 580 -2.90 -0.26 -8.94
C VAL A 580 -1.65 -0.06 -8.09
N THR A 581 -0.90 -1.13 -7.86
CA THR A 581 0.28 -1.14 -7.00
C THR A 581 1.54 -0.88 -7.84
N GLN A 582 2.30 0.13 -7.45
CA GLN A 582 3.52 0.55 -8.15
C GLN A 582 4.75 0.41 -7.25
N ARG A 583 5.84 -0.14 -7.77
CA ARG A 583 7.14 -0.27 -7.11
C ARG A 583 7.91 1.06 -7.13
N THR A 584 8.39 1.49 -5.97
CA THR A 584 9.03 2.78 -5.72
C THR A 584 10.57 2.72 -5.61
N ASP A 585 11.17 1.52 -5.76
CA ASP A 585 12.61 1.22 -5.89
C ASP A 585 13.54 1.78 -4.78
N GLY A 586 13.03 2.16 -3.61
CA GLY A 586 13.84 2.78 -2.54
C GLY A 586 14.42 4.15 -2.90
N GLU A 587 14.09 4.69 -4.09
CA GLU A 587 14.31 6.09 -4.47
C GLU A 587 13.14 6.99 -4.02
N THR A 588 12.21 6.40 -3.26
CA THR A 588 11.10 7.09 -2.63
C THR A 588 11.17 6.68 -1.17
N ASP A 589 11.51 7.62 -0.31
CA ASP A 589 11.02 7.54 1.06
C ASP A 589 9.50 7.58 0.90
N ALA A 590 8.81 6.44 1.04
CA ALA A 590 7.34 6.40 1.06
C ALA A 590 6.78 7.42 2.08
N SER A 591 7.60 7.78 3.06
CA SER A 591 7.45 8.84 4.06
C SER A 591 7.70 10.28 3.59
N THR A 592 7.92 10.55 2.30
CA THR A 592 8.05 11.94 1.78
C THR A 592 6.81 12.45 1.04
N GLY A 593 5.79 11.62 0.81
CA GLY A 593 4.55 12.05 0.14
C GLY A 593 4.75 12.68 -1.25
N ALA A 594 5.98 12.61 -1.78
CA ALA A 594 6.40 13.12 -3.07
C ALA A 594 6.87 11.92 -3.87
N ALA A 595 6.00 11.45 -4.75
CA ALA A 595 6.34 10.40 -5.69
C ALA A 595 7.59 10.80 -6.50
N SER A 596 8.50 9.84 -6.74
CA SER A 596 9.62 10.07 -7.65
C SER A 596 9.11 10.51 -9.03
N ASP A 597 9.91 11.25 -9.80
CA ASP A 597 9.52 11.71 -11.14
C ASP A 597 8.97 10.55 -12.01
N ARG A 598 9.52 9.34 -11.82
CA ARG A 598 9.08 8.12 -12.53
C ARG A 598 7.66 7.70 -12.14
N ILE A 599 7.35 7.69 -10.85
CA ILE A 599 6.01 7.36 -10.34
C ILE A 599 5.02 8.43 -10.76
N THR A 600 5.37 9.71 -10.59
CA THR A 600 4.55 10.85 -11.03
C THR A 600 4.22 10.76 -12.53
N ASP A 601 5.22 10.53 -13.38
CA ASP A 601 5.03 10.34 -14.83
C ASP A 601 4.09 9.16 -15.15
N ALA A 602 4.23 8.05 -14.42
CA ALA A 602 3.37 6.88 -14.59
C ALA A 602 1.92 7.18 -14.18
N GLN A 603 1.70 7.81 -13.02
CA GLN A 603 0.35 8.15 -12.56
C GLN A 603 -0.35 9.17 -13.46
N LEU A 604 0.37 10.17 -13.96
CA LEU A 604 -0.15 11.10 -14.98
C LEU A 604 -0.48 10.39 -16.29
N ALA A 605 0.32 9.39 -16.69
CA ALA A 605 0.00 8.56 -17.84
C ALA A 605 -1.27 7.70 -17.60
N MET A 606 -1.47 7.16 -16.39
CA MET A 606 -2.69 6.43 -16.02
C MET A 606 -3.91 7.34 -16.08
N GLN A 607 -3.83 8.56 -15.52
CA GLN A 607 -4.90 9.56 -15.61
C GLN A 607 -5.25 9.87 -17.07
N ALA A 608 -4.25 10.08 -17.92
CA ALA A 608 -4.47 10.35 -19.35
C ALA A 608 -5.14 9.16 -20.08
N ILE A 609 -4.75 7.92 -19.78
CA ILE A 609 -5.35 6.70 -20.38
C ILE A 609 -6.79 6.54 -19.94
N ALA A 610 -7.07 6.73 -18.65
CA ALA A 610 -8.42 6.62 -18.08
C ALA A 610 -9.37 7.65 -18.71
N THR A 611 -8.97 8.92 -18.75
CA THR A 611 -9.79 9.99 -19.35
C THR A 611 -9.99 9.81 -20.86
N GLU A 612 -9.02 9.25 -21.61
CA GLU A 612 -9.22 8.95 -23.04
C GLU A 612 -10.26 7.84 -23.26
N GLN A 613 -10.44 6.95 -22.28
CA GLN A 613 -11.40 5.85 -22.35
C GLN A 613 -12.80 6.25 -21.90
N ASP A 614 -12.92 6.84 -20.70
CA ASP A 614 -14.18 7.32 -20.13
C ASP A 614 -13.93 8.55 -19.23
N ASP A 615 -14.61 9.65 -19.51
CA ASP A 615 -14.54 10.89 -18.71
C ASP A 615 -15.06 10.68 -17.27
N ARG A 616 -15.73 9.56 -16.98
CA ARG A 616 -16.28 9.23 -15.66
C ARG A 616 -15.29 8.50 -14.75
N THR A 617 -14.21 7.96 -15.31
CA THR A 617 -13.13 7.31 -14.55
C THR A 617 -12.20 8.36 -13.94
N LEU A 618 -12.02 8.30 -12.63
CA LEU A 618 -11.08 9.14 -11.90
C LEU A 618 -9.85 8.31 -11.52
N VAL A 619 -8.67 8.94 -11.57
CA VAL A 619 -7.41 8.34 -11.13
C VAL A 619 -6.85 9.22 -10.03
N PHE A 620 -6.50 8.59 -8.93
CA PHE A 620 -6.06 9.23 -7.71
C PHE A 620 -4.77 8.56 -7.21
N GLY A 621 -3.74 9.35 -6.93
CA GLY A 621 -2.45 8.85 -6.46
C GLY A 621 -1.53 9.97 -5.97
N GLY A 622 -0.59 9.63 -5.09
CA GLY A 622 0.30 10.62 -4.44
C GLY A 622 1.14 11.46 -5.41
N GLY A 623 1.53 10.90 -6.56
CA GLY A 623 2.26 11.64 -7.60
C GLY A 623 1.40 12.65 -8.34
N ILE A 624 0.13 12.35 -8.61
CA ILE A 624 -0.82 13.32 -9.18
C ILE A 624 -1.04 14.47 -8.20
N ILE A 625 -1.24 14.15 -6.91
CA ILE A 625 -1.40 15.15 -5.85
C ILE A 625 -0.16 16.05 -5.75
N GLY A 626 1.04 15.44 -5.72
CA GLY A 626 2.31 16.15 -5.67
C GLY A 626 2.53 17.08 -6.86
N GLU A 627 2.20 16.62 -8.07
CA GLU A 627 2.28 17.44 -9.29
C GLU A 627 1.26 18.59 -9.27
N GLU A 628 -0.01 18.34 -8.93
CA GLU A 628 -1.02 19.40 -8.82
C GLU A 628 -0.65 20.47 -7.77
N ILE A 629 -0.04 20.07 -6.65
CA ILE A 629 0.53 20.99 -5.66
C ILE A 629 1.65 21.85 -6.27
N ASN A 630 2.61 21.24 -6.97
CA ASN A 630 3.72 21.96 -7.60
C ASN A 630 3.25 22.90 -8.72
N GLN A 631 2.30 22.44 -9.52
CA GLN A 631 1.69 23.20 -10.61
C GLN A 631 0.89 24.38 -10.07
N SER A 632 0.08 24.17 -9.02
CA SER A 632 -0.70 25.24 -8.38
C SER A 632 0.17 26.28 -7.69
N MET A 633 1.32 25.89 -7.11
CA MET A 633 2.34 26.83 -6.63
C MET A 633 2.90 27.68 -7.76
N THR A 634 3.27 27.05 -8.88
CA THR A 634 3.84 27.71 -10.05
C THR A 634 2.84 28.67 -10.69
N ASP A 635 1.62 28.22 -10.95
CA ASP A 635 0.54 29.04 -11.50
C ASP A 635 0.21 30.20 -10.57
N SER A 636 0.16 29.96 -9.25
CA SER A 636 -0.01 31.03 -8.26
C SER A 636 1.10 32.08 -8.36
N LEU A 637 2.37 31.70 -8.54
CA LEU A 637 3.48 32.65 -8.75
C LEU A 637 3.37 33.42 -10.07
N VAL A 638 2.98 32.74 -11.15
CA VAL A 638 2.81 33.33 -12.48
C VAL A 638 1.64 34.31 -12.52
N ILE A 639 0.58 34.09 -11.73
CA ILE A 639 -0.56 35.00 -11.59
C ILE A 639 -0.24 36.14 -10.61
N VAL A 640 0.17 35.80 -9.38
CA VAL A 640 0.39 36.77 -8.29
C VAL A 640 1.59 37.66 -8.57
N GLY A 641 2.69 37.13 -9.10
CA GLY A 641 3.93 37.89 -9.32
C GLY A 641 3.74 39.14 -10.20
N PRO A 642 3.20 39.01 -11.42
CA PRO A 642 2.89 40.15 -12.30
C PRO A 642 1.82 41.08 -11.74
N LEU A 643 0.77 40.55 -11.09
CA LEU A 643 -0.25 41.39 -10.45
C LEU A 643 0.35 42.21 -9.30
N ALA A 644 1.22 41.61 -8.49
CA ALA A 644 1.94 42.28 -7.42
C ALA A 644 2.85 43.35 -8.02
N LEU A 645 3.61 43.03 -9.07
CA LEU A 645 4.45 43.99 -9.77
C LEU A 645 3.65 45.15 -10.38
N LEU A 646 2.52 44.86 -11.03
CA LEU A 646 1.64 45.87 -11.61
C LEU A 646 1.10 46.79 -10.52
N PHE A 647 0.61 46.21 -9.42
CA PHE A 647 0.11 46.95 -8.28
C PHE A 647 1.20 47.85 -7.69
N VAL A 648 2.43 47.33 -7.54
CA VAL A 648 3.60 48.06 -7.05
C VAL A 648 3.93 49.23 -7.97
N LEU A 649 3.99 49.01 -9.28
CA LEU A 649 4.27 50.07 -10.24
C LEU A 649 3.19 51.15 -10.19
N LEU A 650 1.92 50.77 -10.03
CA LEU A 650 0.80 51.71 -9.87
C LEU A 650 0.91 52.50 -8.55
N ALA A 651 1.18 51.82 -7.45
CA ALA A 651 1.42 52.41 -6.13
C ALA A 651 2.58 53.41 -6.16
N LEU A 652 3.73 53.01 -6.68
CA LEU A 652 4.91 53.86 -6.82
C LEU A 652 4.64 55.03 -7.78
N ALA A 653 3.87 54.82 -8.86
CA ALA A 653 3.48 55.90 -9.78
C ALA A 653 2.63 56.97 -9.08
N VAL A 654 1.67 56.56 -8.26
CA VAL A 654 0.81 57.47 -7.48
C VAL A 654 1.60 58.19 -6.38
N ALA A 655 2.46 57.46 -5.67
CA ALA A 655 3.25 57.98 -4.56
C ALA A 655 4.36 58.92 -5.05
N TYR A 656 5.24 58.46 -5.94
CA TYR A 656 6.44 59.19 -6.36
C TYR A 656 6.19 60.20 -7.47
N ARG A 657 5.29 59.91 -8.42
CA ARG A 657 5.00 60.82 -9.56
C ARG A 657 6.27 61.23 -10.34
N ASP A 658 7.26 60.34 -10.37
CA ASP A 658 8.56 60.55 -10.99
C ASP A 658 9.13 59.20 -11.45
N LEU A 659 9.37 59.05 -12.76
CA LEU A 659 9.76 57.78 -13.37
C LEU A 659 11.07 57.22 -12.81
N LEU A 660 12.05 58.07 -12.53
CA LEU A 660 13.35 57.61 -12.04
C LEU A 660 13.27 57.16 -10.58
N ASP A 661 12.48 57.83 -9.75
CA ASP A 661 12.23 57.38 -8.37
C ASP A 661 11.46 56.04 -8.35
N ILE A 662 10.57 55.79 -9.32
CA ILE A 662 9.88 54.49 -9.50
C ILE A 662 10.89 53.40 -9.87
N VAL A 663 11.75 53.65 -10.86
CA VAL A 663 12.80 52.70 -11.28
C VAL A 663 13.77 52.40 -10.13
N LEU A 664 14.17 53.40 -9.35
CA LEU A 664 15.00 53.19 -8.16
C LEU A 664 14.30 52.32 -7.12
N GLY A 665 13.00 52.54 -6.89
CA GLY A 665 12.20 51.68 -6.02
C GLY A 665 12.19 50.23 -6.50
N PHE A 666 11.91 50.01 -7.78
CA PHE A 666 11.89 48.68 -8.39
C PHE A 666 13.25 47.96 -8.33
N VAL A 667 14.35 48.66 -8.64
CA VAL A 667 15.71 48.10 -8.50
C VAL A 667 16.02 47.71 -7.05
N GLY A 668 15.54 48.48 -6.09
CA GLY A 668 15.67 48.15 -4.67
C GLY A 668 14.92 46.88 -4.30
N ILE A 669 13.66 46.76 -4.73
CA ILE A 669 12.83 45.56 -4.51
C ILE A 669 13.52 44.33 -5.10
N LEU A 670 13.98 44.39 -6.36
CA LEU A 670 14.70 43.28 -6.99
C LEU A 670 15.95 42.89 -6.20
N ALA A 671 16.73 43.87 -5.72
CA ALA A 671 17.90 43.58 -4.92
C ALA A 671 17.54 42.88 -3.60
N VAL A 672 16.44 43.27 -2.95
CA VAL A 672 15.94 42.59 -1.75
C VAL A 672 15.57 41.15 -2.05
N LEU A 673 14.80 40.88 -3.11
CA LEU A 673 14.42 39.52 -3.50
C LEU A 673 15.64 38.66 -3.82
N VAL A 674 16.63 39.20 -4.55
CA VAL A 674 17.88 38.49 -4.85
C VAL A 674 18.66 38.15 -3.57
N TRP A 675 18.67 39.02 -2.56
CA TRP A 675 19.32 38.72 -1.28
C TRP A 675 18.58 37.63 -0.51
N THR A 676 17.25 37.69 -0.49
CA THR A 676 16.42 36.70 0.23
C THR A 676 16.54 35.31 -0.38
N PHE A 677 16.30 35.17 -1.68
CA PHE A 677 16.42 33.90 -2.39
C PHE A 677 17.87 33.43 -2.48
N GLY A 678 18.81 34.37 -2.62
CA GLY A 678 20.23 34.07 -2.52
C GLY A 678 20.62 33.45 -1.18
N PHE A 679 20.10 33.99 -0.07
CA PHE A 679 20.30 33.42 1.26
C PHE A 679 19.65 32.03 1.40
N MET A 680 18.43 31.85 0.88
CA MET A 680 17.71 30.58 0.92
C MET A 680 18.54 29.43 0.33
N GLY A 681 19.07 29.60 -0.89
CA GLY A 681 19.91 28.57 -1.49
C GLY A 681 21.29 28.42 -0.82
N TRP A 682 21.81 29.44 -0.15
CA TRP A 682 23.02 29.30 0.69
C TRP A 682 22.75 28.54 2.00
N ALA A 683 21.52 28.62 2.51
CA ALA A 683 21.10 27.99 3.74
C ALA A 683 20.62 26.54 3.53
N GLY A 684 20.45 26.10 2.28
CA GLY A 684 19.88 24.79 1.96
C GLY A 684 18.38 24.69 2.28
N ILE A 685 17.68 25.83 2.30
CA ILE A 685 16.24 25.88 2.58
C ILE A 685 15.49 25.67 1.27
N ALA A 686 14.64 24.66 1.21
CA ALA A 686 13.81 24.38 0.03
C ALA A 686 12.69 25.40 -0.14
N PHE A 687 12.31 25.67 -1.39
CA PHE A 687 11.17 26.53 -1.71
C PHE A 687 9.87 25.72 -1.66
N ASN A 688 9.12 25.89 -0.58
CA ASN A 688 7.76 25.37 -0.39
C ASN A 688 6.66 26.45 -0.55
N GLN A 689 5.41 26.03 -0.39
CA GLN A 689 4.21 26.87 -0.55
C GLN A 689 4.22 28.15 0.29
N LEU A 690 4.74 28.10 1.52
CA LEU A 690 4.78 29.26 2.42
C LEU A 690 5.61 30.41 1.83
N PHE A 691 6.65 30.08 1.06
CA PHE A 691 7.54 31.07 0.47
C PHE A 691 6.94 31.84 -0.70
N VAL A 692 5.80 31.41 -1.27
CA VAL A 692 5.05 32.19 -2.27
C VAL A 692 4.60 33.55 -1.70
N ALA A 693 4.35 33.62 -0.39
CA ALA A 693 3.97 34.88 0.28
C ALA A 693 5.16 35.84 0.50
N VAL A 694 6.40 35.34 0.53
CA VAL A 694 7.59 36.15 0.91
C VAL A 694 7.87 37.28 -0.09
N PRO A 695 7.85 37.08 -1.42
CA PRO A 695 8.01 38.19 -2.36
C PRO A 695 7.01 39.32 -2.13
N VAL A 696 5.74 38.98 -1.97
CA VAL A 696 4.66 39.95 -1.76
C VAL A 696 4.88 40.74 -0.47
N LEU A 697 5.26 40.04 0.60
CA LEU A 697 5.60 40.62 1.88
C LEU A 697 6.75 41.62 1.79
N LEU A 698 7.86 41.21 1.18
CA LEU A 698 9.07 42.03 1.05
C LEU A 698 8.87 43.21 0.13
N ILE A 699 8.04 43.07 -0.91
CA ILE A 699 7.64 44.15 -1.80
C ILE A 699 6.90 45.24 -1.02
N GLY A 700 5.88 44.88 -0.23
CA GLY A 700 5.09 45.85 0.56
C GLY A 700 5.97 46.63 1.54
N LEU A 701 6.81 45.94 2.30
CA LEU A 701 7.71 46.54 3.29
C LEU A 701 8.83 47.37 2.64
N SER A 702 9.36 46.93 1.50
CA SER A 702 10.35 47.69 0.72
C SER A 702 9.81 49.04 0.25
N ILE A 703 8.57 49.07 -0.25
CA ILE A 703 7.91 50.30 -0.67
C ILE A 703 7.69 51.23 0.52
N ASP A 704 7.30 50.70 1.67
CA ASP A 704 7.10 51.47 2.90
C ASP A 704 8.37 52.25 3.29
N TYR A 705 9.50 51.56 3.36
CA TYR A 705 10.80 52.17 3.69
C TYR A 705 11.18 53.24 2.66
N ALA A 706 10.96 52.94 1.39
CA ALA A 706 11.24 53.86 0.29
C ALA A 706 10.35 55.13 0.36
N ILE A 707 9.05 54.98 0.63
CA ILE A 707 8.09 56.09 0.80
C ILE A 707 8.54 56.98 1.97
N HIS A 708 8.84 56.41 3.12
CA HIS A 708 9.25 57.19 4.29
C HIS A 708 10.54 57.98 4.05
N VAL A 709 11.55 57.37 3.42
CA VAL A 709 12.81 58.07 3.11
C VAL A 709 12.60 59.13 2.03
N PHE A 710 11.93 58.80 0.92
CA PHE A 710 11.79 59.71 -0.23
C PHE A 710 10.88 60.89 0.08
N MET A 711 9.76 60.67 0.78
CA MET A 711 8.85 61.75 1.15
C MET A 711 9.50 62.70 2.15
N ARG A 712 10.27 62.16 3.11
CA ARG A 712 11.03 63.00 4.04
C ARG A 712 12.11 63.79 3.33
N HIS A 713 12.83 63.17 2.40
CA HIS A 713 13.82 63.87 1.56
C HIS A 713 13.17 65.02 0.79
N ARG A 714 12.02 64.78 0.13
CA ARG A 714 11.27 65.81 -0.59
C ARG A 714 10.77 66.93 0.32
N GLU A 715 10.30 66.60 1.52
CA GLU A 715 9.89 67.59 2.53
C GLU A 715 11.06 68.49 2.96
N GLU A 716 12.24 67.90 3.17
CA GLU A 716 13.45 68.64 3.55
C GLU A 716 14.09 69.40 2.39
N ARG A 717 13.85 68.99 1.12
CA ARG A 717 14.26 69.75 -0.07
C ARG A 717 13.56 71.10 -0.19
N GLU A 718 12.38 71.27 0.43
CA GLU A 718 11.69 72.57 0.51
C GLU A 718 12.28 73.49 1.60
N ARG A 719 13.03 72.93 2.57
CA ARG A 719 13.56 73.66 3.74
C ARG A 719 15.07 73.84 3.74
N THR A 720 15.79 72.95 3.07
CA THR A 720 17.26 72.90 3.05
C THR A 720 17.76 72.93 1.60
N GLU A 721 18.73 73.78 1.29
CA GLU A 721 19.35 73.83 -0.04
C GLU A 721 20.35 72.67 -0.24
N GLY A 722 20.27 72.02 -1.41
CA GLY A 722 21.19 70.95 -1.83
C GLY A 722 20.68 69.52 -1.63
N VAL A 723 21.15 68.56 -2.44
CA VAL A 723 20.64 67.17 -2.45
C VAL A 723 21.17 66.37 -1.25
N ARG A 724 22.48 66.43 -1.00
CA ARG A 724 23.12 65.71 0.12
C ARG A 724 22.66 66.18 1.50
N PRO A 725 22.60 67.50 1.79
CA PRO A 725 22.17 67.98 3.11
C PRO A 725 20.72 67.60 3.44
N SER A 726 19.79 67.71 2.48
CA SER A 726 18.39 67.33 2.71
C SER A 726 18.23 65.82 2.92
N MET A 727 18.94 64.98 2.17
CA MET A 727 18.93 63.52 2.39
C MET A 727 19.50 63.14 3.75
N ARG A 728 20.57 63.82 4.20
CA ARG A 728 21.15 63.59 5.53
C ARG A 728 20.16 63.88 6.65
N VAL A 729 19.45 65.01 6.57
CA VAL A 729 18.41 65.36 7.56
C VAL A 729 17.24 64.38 7.49
N ALA A 730 16.83 63.97 6.29
CA ALA A 730 15.77 63.00 6.11
C ALA A 730 16.10 61.64 6.73
N MET A 731 17.26 61.09 6.39
CA MET A 731 17.74 59.80 6.92
C MET A 731 18.00 59.86 8.43
N ALA A 732 18.49 60.97 8.97
CA ALA A 732 18.68 61.11 10.41
C ALA A 732 17.34 61.19 11.17
N GLY A 733 16.30 61.80 10.57
CA GLY A 733 14.99 61.93 11.19
C GLY A 733 14.09 60.69 11.08
N VAL A 734 14.19 59.94 9.99
CA VAL A 734 13.34 58.76 9.72
C VAL A 734 14.06 57.44 9.99
N GLY A 735 15.39 57.41 9.87
CA GLY A 735 16.17 56.17 9.97
C GLY A 735 16.10 55.49 11.34
N VAL A 736 15.90 56.24 12.44
CA VAL A 736 15.71 55.64 13.77
C VAL A 736 14.40 54.87 13.84
N ALA A 737 13.31 55.50 13.38
CA ALA A 737 12.01 54.84 13.32
C ALA A 737 12.05 53.61 12.42
N LEU A 738 12.69 53.70 11.24
CA LEU A 738 12.85 52.55 10.34
C LEU A 738 13.61 51.39 11.00
N VAL A 739 14.72 51.65 11.70
CA VAL A 739 15.46 50.60 12.43
C VAL A 739 14.60 49.94 13.50
N TRP A 740 13.79 50.72 14.24
CA TRP A 740 12.89 50.14 15.23
C TRP A 740 11.79 49.31 14.61
N VAL A 741 11.19 49.80 13.52
CA VAL A 741 10.19 49.05 12.75
C VAL A 741 10.78 47.73 12.26
N THR A 742 11.93 47.77 11.57
CA THR A 742 12.63 46.56 11.12
C THR A 742 12.92 45.62 12.28
N ALA A 743 13.44 46.12 13.41
CA ALA A 743 13.75 45.29 14.56
C ALA A 743 12.50 44.63 15.16
N THR A 744 11.40 45.36 15.32
CA THR A 744 10.15 44.78 15.82
C THR A 744 9.54 43.79 14.84
N THR A 745 9.66 44.04 13.54
CA THR A 745 9.21 43.09 12.52
C THR A 745 10.06 41.83 12.54
N VAL A 746 11.39 41.94 12.53
CA VAL A 746 12.31 40.80 12.67
C VAL A 746 12.06 40.00 13.96
N ILE A 747 11.80 40.67 15.09
CA ILE A 747 11.43 39.98 16.34
C ILE A 747 10.14 39.16 16.16
N GLY A 748 9.14 39.69 15.46
CA GLY A 748 7.87 38.99 15.20
C GLY A 748 7.93 37.89 14.15
N PHE A 749 8.94 37.87 13.28
CA PHE A 749 9.19 36.73 12.39
C PHE A 749 10.08 35.67 13.05
N LEU A 750 11.13 36.09 13.78
CA LEU A 750 12.01 35.16 14.50
C LEU A 750 11.33 34.49 15.69
N SER A 751 10.19 34.99 16.17
CA SER A 751 9.38 34.25 17.15
C SER A 751 8.88 32.92 16.60
N ASN A 752 8.76 32.76 15.28
CA ASN A 752 8.34 31.49 14.68
C ASN A 752 9.38 30.38 14.89
N LEU A 753 10.61 30.71 15.32
CA LEU A 753 11.60 29.73 15.78
C LEU A 753 11.17 28.94 17.04
N THR A 754 10.09 29.34 17.71
CA THR A 754 9.51 28.56 18.83
C THR A 754 8.59 27.45 18.36
N SER A 755 8.26 27.37 17.07
CA SER A 755 7.44 26.28 16.52
C SER A 755 8.31 25.04 16.31
N PRO A 756 7.82 23.82 16.61
CA PRO A 756 8.52 22.57 16.31
C PRO A 756 8.57 22.28 14.80
N VAL A 757 7.67 22.88 14.03
CA VAL A 757 7.49 22.64 12.59
C VAL A 757 8.55 23.39 11.77
N PRO A 758 9.49 22.70 11.08
CA PRO A 758 10.62 23.35 10.40
C PRO A 758 10.22 24.39 9.34
N PRO A 759 9.23 24.17 8.46
CA PRO A 759 8.80 25.17 7.47
C PRO A 759 8.40 26.51 8.09
N ILE A 760 7.81 26.51 9.30
CA ILE A 760 7.43 27.74 10.01
C ILE A 760 8.66 28.48 10.54
N GLN A 761 9.66 27.73 11.06
CA GLN A 761 10.93 28.29 11.49
C GLN A 761 11.68 28.93 10.31
N GLU A 762 11.80 28.20 9.21
CA GLU A 762 12.49 28.64 7.99
C GLU A 762 11.81 29.88 7.38
N PHE A 763 10.47 29.88 7.30
CA PHE A 763 9.69 31.04 6.90
C PHE A 763 10.03 32.28 7.75
N GLY A 764 10.15 32.10 9.07
CA GLY A 764 10.57 33.14 10.02
C GLY A 764 11.98 33.67 9.76
N VAL A 765 12.95 32.78 9.52
CA VAL A 765 14.36 33.12 9.25
C VAL A 765 14.51 33.85 7.91
N VAL A 766 14.00 33.26 6.82
CA VAL A 766 14.09 33.81 5.47
C VAL A 766 13.42 35.18 5.40
N SER A 767 12.22 35.31 5.96
CA SER A 767 11.52 36.61 6.02
C SER A 767 12.32 37.65 6.82
N SER A 768 12.93 37.26 7.94
CA SER A 768 13.76 38.15 8.76
C SER A 768 15.02 38.63 8.03
N VAL A 769 15.66 37.75 7.25
CA VAL A 769 16.77 38.12 6.37
C VAL A 769 16.30 39.09 5.29
N GLY A 770 15.17 38.80 4.64
CA GLY A 770 14.59 39.69 3.62
C GLY A 770 14.21 41.07 4.16
N ILE A 771 13.62 41.15 5.36
CA ILE A 771 13.26 42.41 6.03
C ILE A 771 14.53 43.21 6.39
N THR A 772 15.57 42.52 6.86
CA THR A 772 16.87 43.13 7.13
C THR A 772 17.53 43.62 5.84
N ALA A 773 17.45 42.84 4.76
CA ALA A 773 17.90 43.24 3.43
C ALA A 773 17.14 44.47 2.93
N ALA A 774 15.82 44.55 3.14
CA ALA A 774 15.02 45.72 2.82
C ALA A 774 15.51 46.99 3.55
N LEU A 775 15.79 46.89 4.86
CA LEU A 775 16.37 48.02 5.61
C LEU A 775 17.73 48.45 5.04
N LEU A 776 18.61 47.50 4.70
CA LEU A 776 19.93 47.83 4.16
C LEU A 776 19.85 48.41 2.74
N VAL A 777 19.03 47.82 1.87
CA VAL A 777 18.82 48.30 0.51
C VAL A 777 18.18 49.68 0.50
N PHE A 778 17.07 49.88 1.21
CA PHE A 778 16.34 51.15 1.22
C PHE A 778 16.87 52.19 2.19
N GLY A 779 17.68 51.78 3.16
CA GLY A 779 18.39 52.68 4.07
C GLY A 779 19.80 53.08 3.60
N VAL A 780 20.43 52.29 2.73
CA VAL A 780 21.82 52.55 2.27
C VAL A 780 21.90 52.66 0.75
N MET A 781 21.54 51.60 0.01
CA MET A 781 21.75 51.54 -1.44
C MET A 781 20.91 52.58 -2.19
N ILE A 782 19.59 52.56 -1.97
CA ILE A 782 18.65 53.41 -2.70
C ILE A 782 18.84 54.91 -2.39
N PRO A 783 19.04 55.35 -1.14
CA PRO A 783 19.37 56.75 -0.85
C PRO A 783 20.68 57.21 -1.50
N ALA A 784 21.71 56.35 -1.52
CA ALA A 784 22.98 56.66 -2.16
C ALA A 784 22.84 56.79 -3.69
N LEU A 785 22.09 55.88 -4.33
CA LEU A 785 21.76 55.96 -5.76
C LEU A 785 20.97 57.22 -6.08
N LYS A 786 19.95 57.55 -5.27
CA LYS A 786 19.16 58.76 -5.45
C LYS A 786 20.00 60.04 -5.35
N ILE A 787 20.91 60.12 -4.37
CA ILE A 787 21.83 61.26 -4.25
C ILE A 787 22.69 61.43 -5.50
N GLU A 788 23.32 60.37 -5.99
CA GLU A 788 24.18 60.46 -7.19
C GLU A 788 23.36 60.83 -8.43
N LEU A 789 22.18 60.24 -8.58
CA LEU A 789 21.27 60.51 -9.70
C LEU A 789 20.79 61.97 -9.71
N ASP A 790 20.24 62.45 -8.58
CA ASP A 790 19.72 63.82 -8.47
C ASP A 790 20.86 64.85 -8.61
N THR A 791 22.04 64.59 -8.03
CA THR A 791 23.21 65.46 -8.18
C THR A 791 23.68 65.53 -9.65
N PHE A 792 23.69 64.40 -10.36
CA PHE A 792 24.11 64.30 -11.76
C PHE A 792 23.14 65.00 -12.72
N LEU A 793 21.83 64.89 -12.48
CA LEU A 793 20.79 65.50 -13.30
C LEU A 793 20.67 67.01 -13.03
N GLU A 794 20.69 67.43 -11.77
CA GLU A 794 20.68 68.86 -11.40
C GLU A 794 21.96 69.56 -11.87
N GLY A 795 23.11 68.87 -11.83
CA GLY A 795 24.36 69.35 -12.43
C GLY A 795 24.28 69.60 -13.94
N ARG A 796 23.27 69.05 -14.63
CA ARG A 796 22.96 69.32 -16.05
C ARG A 796 21.75 70.23 -16.25
N GLY A 797 21.23 70.84 -15.20
CA GLY A 797 20.12 71.79 -15.26
C GLY A 797 18.72 71.17 -15.32
N ILE A 798 18.58 69.87 -15.01
CA ILE A 798 17.26 69.21 -14.89
C ILE A 798 16.80 69.32 -13.43
N ASP A 799 15.74 70.08 -13.17
CA ASP A 799 15.17 70.22 -11.82
C ASP A 799 14.40 68.96 -11.39
N ARG A 800 14.80 68.40 -10.25
CA ARG A 800 14.25 67.18 -9.65
C ARG A 800 13.45 67.47 -8.37
N GLN A 801 13.26 68.73 -7.98
CA GLN A 801 12.45 69.08 -6.81
C GLN A 801 10.98 68.74 -7.04
N LYS A 802 10.44 67.87 -6.19
CA LYS A 802 9.04 67.44 -6.20
C LYS A 802 8.47 67.58 -4.79
N ARG A 803 7.20 67.98 -4.69
CA ARG A 803 6.49 68.05 -3.42
C ARG A 803 6.27 66.65 -2.82
N ALA A 804 6.37 66.55 -1.50
CA ALA A 804 6.04 65.32 -0.79
C ALA A 804 4.54 64.96 -0.93
N PHE A 805 4.24 63.66 -0.92
CA PHE A 805 2.86 63.16 -0.92
C PHE A 805 2.18 63.51 0.41
N GLY A 806 0.89 63.89 0.37
CA GLY A 806 0.11 64.20 1.57
C GLY A 806 0.29 65.60 2.18
N THR A 807 1.31 66.39 1.82
CA THR A 807 1.65 67.67 2.48
C THR A 807 0.92 68.91 1.93
N GLY A 808 -0.26 68.73 1.30
CA GLY A 808 -0.95 69.76 0.52
C GLY A 808 -2.23 70.38 1.13
N GLY A 809 -2.75 69.83 2.22
CA GLY A 809 -4.10 70.16 2.72
C GLY A 809 -5.23 69.63 1.80
N GLY A 810 -6.44 69.48 2.33
CA GLY A 810 -7.62 68.99 1.60
C GLY A 810 -8.49 68.00 2.38
N ARG A 811 -9.48 67.38 1.70
CA ARG A 811 -10.45 66.44 2.30
C ARG A 811 -9.79 65.26 3.04
N PHE A 812 -8.64 64.77 2.54
CA PHE A 812 -7.89 63.68 3.17
C PHE A 812 -7.29 64.09 4.52
N SER A 813 -6.66 65.27 4.61
CA SER A 813 -6.11 65.78 5.87
C SER A 813 -7.19 66.03 6.93
N SER A 814 -8.41 66.39 6.52
CA SER A 814 -9.54 66.54 7.45
C SER A 814 -10.08 65.20 7.97
N VAL A 815 -10.06 64.13 7.17
CA VAL A 815 -10.47 62.79 7.61
C VAL A 815 -9.45 62.22 8.61
N LEU A 816 -8.15 62.33 8.32
CA LEU A 816 -7.09 61.88 9.24
C LEU A 816 -7.13 62.63 10.58
N ALA A 817 -7.47 63.94 10.58
CA ALA A 817 -7.61 64.73 11.80
C ALA A 817 -8.81 64.31 12.68
N THR A 818 -9.68 63.40 12.22
CA THR A 818 -10.84 62.90 12.98
C THR A 818 -10.40 62.22 14.28
N GLY A 819 -9.36 61.37 14.23
CA GLY A 819 -8.84 60.69 15.43
C GLY A 819 -8.33 61.67 16.48
N ALA A 820 -7.54 62.66 16.08
CA ALA A 820 -7.08 63.74 16.97
C ALA A 820 -8.26 64.58 17.52
N THR A 821 -9.31 64.79 16.73
CA THR A 821 -10.52 65.51 17.17
C THR A 821 -11.33 64.70 18.18
N ALA A 822 -11.48 63.39 17.96
CA ALA A 822 -12.14 62.47 18.88
C ALA A 822 -11.37 62.36 20.20
N ALA A 823 -10.04 62.22 20.14
CA ALA A 823 -9.14 62.22 21.29
C ALA A 823 -9.24 63.51 22.12
N ARG A 824 -9.51 64.66 21.47
CA ARG A 824 -9.74 65.91 22.17
C ARG A 824 -11.09 65.98 22.89
N ARG A 825 -12.13 65.41 22.29
CA ARG A 825 -13.50 65.57 22.76
C ARG A 825 -13.91 64.51 23.78
N ALA A 826 -13.52 63.26 23.56
CA ALA A 826 -13.92 62.12 24.40
C ALA A 826 -12.90 60.96 24.37
N PRO A 827 -11.65 61.18 24.85
CA PRO A 827 -10.58 60.18 24.74
C PRO A 827 -10.91 58.85 25.45
N VAL A 828 -11.55 58.91 26.62
CA VAL A 828 -11.95 57.70 27.37
C VAL A 828 -13.04 56.92 26.64
N ALA A 829 -13.99 57.60 25.98
CA ALA A 829 -15.06 56.92 25.25
C ALA A 829 -14.51 56.15 24.04
N VAL A 830 -13.53 56.73 23.33
CA VAL A 830 -12.85 56.04 22.21
C VAL A 830 -12.14 54.77 22.71
N ILE A 831 -11.42 54.86 23.84
CA ILE A 831 -10.75 53.71 24.44
C ILE A 831 -11.77 52.64 24.88
N LEU A 832 -12.87 53.02 25.52
CA LEU A 832 -13.90 52.07 25.95
C LEU A 832 -14.57 51.35 24.77
N VAL A 833 -14.85 52.07 23.67
CA VAL A 833 -15.38 51.44 22.45
C VAL A 833 -14.35 50.48 21.85
N ALA A 834 -13.07 50.88 21.76
CA ALA A 834 -12.03 50.00 21.27
C ALA A 834 -11.86 48.74 22.14
N LEU A 835 -11.94 48.87 23.47
CA LEU A 835 -11.90 47.73 24.39
C LEU A 835 -13.13 46.82 24.26
N LEU A 836 -14.32 47.38 24.01
CA LEU A 836 -15.54 46.60 23.79
C LEU A 836 -15.44 45.78 22.49
N VAL A 837 -14.99 46.40 21.40
CA VAL A 837 -14.74 45.70 20.13
C VAL A 837 -13.68 44.62 20.31
N SER A 838 -12.62 44.91 21.06
CA SER A 838 -11.57 43.94 21.36
C SER A 838 -12.06 42.78 22.23
N ALA A 839 -12.94 43.03 23.19
CA ALA A 839 -13.56 41.98 23.99
C ALA A 839 -14.45 41.06 23.14
N GLY A 840 -15.20 41.62 22.18
CA GLY A 840 -15.91 40.84 21.17
C GLY A 840 -14.96 40.05 20.27
N GLY A 841 -13.82 40.64 19.91
CA GLY A 841 -12.77 39.97 19.13
C GLY A 841 -12.12 38.79 19.85
N VAL A 842 -11.79 38.95 21.14
CA VAL A 842 -11.27 37.86 21.99
C VAL A 842 -12.31 36.75 22.19
N TYR A 843 -13.60 37.10 22.30
CA TYR A 843 -14.67 36.10 22.34
C TYR A 843 -14.79 35.35 21.01
N GLY A 844 -14.72 36.04 19.87
CA GLY A 844 -14.68 35.39 18.56
C GLY A 844 -13.45 34.49 18.40
N ALA A 845 -12.30 34.92 18.91
CA ALA A 845 -11.06 34.15 18.85
C ALA A 845 -11.16 32.76 19.49
N SER A 846 -11.94 32.60 20.57
CA SER A 846 -12.12 31.29 21.21
C SER A 846 -13.08 30.35 20.46
N GLN A 847 -13.71 30.83 19.39
CA GLN A 847 -14.69 30.11 18.59
C GLN A 847 -14.18 29.79 17.17
N VAL A 848 -12.94 30.17 16.85
CA VAL A 848 -12.33 29.87 15.54
C VAL A 848 -11.95 28.39 15.52
N SER A 849 -12.36 27.66 14.48
CA SER A 849 -11.94 26.27 14.25
C SER A 849 -10.47 26.20 13.85
N THR A 850 -9.80 25.10 14.19
CA THR A 850 -8.47 24.74 13.66
C THR A 850 -8.62 23.79 12.48
N SER A 851 -7.66 23.82 11.54
CA SER A 851 -7.63 22.89 10.41
C SER A 851 -6.20 22.57 10.02
N PHE A 852 -5.90 21.28 9.85
CA PHE A 852 -4.66 20.74 9.29
C PHE A 852 -5.02 19.45 8.56
N ASN A 853 -5.55 19.59 7.35
CA ASN A 853 -5.95 18.46 6.51
C ASN A 853 -5.18 18.52 5.18
N GLN A 854 -4.98 17.39 4.52
CA GLN A 854 -4.34 17.34 3.19
C GLN A 854 -5.09 18.22 2.17
N GLU A 855 -6.42 18.21 2.20
CA GLU A 855 -7.31 19.03 1.36
C GLU A 855 -7.07 20.55 1.47
N ASP A 856 -6.56 21.04 2.61
CA ASP A 856 -6.25 22.46 2.79
C ASP A 856 -5.08 22.92 1.90
N PHE A 857 -4.19 22.00 1.52
CA PHE A 857 -3.02 22.27 0.69
C PHE A 857 -3.28 22.05 -0.80
N LEU A 858 -4.43 21.46 -1.15
CA LEU A 858 -4.85 21.27 -2.52
C LEU A 858 -5.48 22.55 -3.08
N ALA A 859 -5.30 22.76 -4.37
CA ALA A 859 -5.89 23.87 -5.10
C ALA A 859 -7.41 23.69 -5.22
N ASP A 860 -8.16 24.79 -5.07
CA ASP A 860 -9.54 24.82 -5.57
C ASP A 860 -9.51 25.04 -7.09
N ASP A 861 -10.55 24.56 -7.78
CA ASP A 861 -10.77 24.90 -9.17
C ASP A 861 -10.77 26.43 -9.39
N PRO A 862 -10.00 26.93 -10.37
CA PRO A 862 -9.95 28.34 -10.66
C PRO A 862 -11.33 28.83 -11.11
N PRO A 863 -11.74 30.05 -10.76
CA PRO A 863 -13.01 30.58 -11.26
C PRO A 863 -12.93 30.75 -12.79
N ALA A 864 -13.98 30.37 -13.51
CA ALA A 864 -14.05 30.32 -14.98
C ALA A 864 -13.59 31.56 -15.78
N TRP A 865 -13.42 32.72 -15.14
CA TRP A 865 -12.82 33.88 -15.81
C TRP A 865 -11.30 33.78 -15.97
N MET A 866 -10.64 32.91 -15.19
CA MET A 866 -9.19 32.69 -15.26
C MET A 866 -8.80 31.84 -16.47
N ASP A 867 -9.67 30.95 -16.94
CA ASP A 867 -9.46 30.11 -18.13
C ASP A 867 -9.32 30.95 -19.42
N ASP A 868 -9.93 32.14 -19.43
CA ASP A 868 -9.84 33.11 -20.53
C ASP A 868 -8.50 33.89 -20.56
N LEU A 869 -7.59 33.67 -19.60
CA LEU A 869 -6.30 34.36 -19.57
C LEU A 869 -5.37 33.84 -20.68
N PRO A 870 -4.49 34.70 -21.25
CA PRO A 870 -3.54 34.25 -22.25
C PRO A 870 -2.40 33.45 -21.60
N GLU A 871 -1.93 32.39 -22.27
CA GLU A 871 -0.70 31.66 -21.90
C GLU A 871 0.49 32.61 -21.66
N PRO A 872 1.28 32.44 -20.58
CA PRO A 872 1.25 31.36 -19.58
C PRO A 872 0.42 31.67 -18.32
N PHE A 873 -0.55 32.61 -18.37
CA PHE A 873 -1.31 33.05 -17.19
C PHE A 873 -2.62 32.29 -16.98
N ALA A 874 -3.03 31.46 -17.95
CA ALA A 874 -4.16 30.55 -17.76
C ALA A 874 -3.73 29.47 -16.76
N PRO A 875 -4.44 29.31 -15.64
CA PRO A 875 -4.16 28.22 -14.71
C PRO A 875 -4.58 26.89 -15.32
N ASN A 876 -4.00 25.81 -14.79
CA ASN A 876 -4.44 24.46 -15.08
C ASN A 876 -5.74 24.13 -14.34
N GLU A 877 -6.40 23.04 -14.75
CA GLU A 877 -7.54 22.46 -14.02
C GLU A 877 -7.00 21.60 -12.87
N TYR A 878 -7.67 21.61 -11.71
CA TYR A 878 -7.21 20.92 -10.49
C TYR A 878 -8.30 19.99 -10.00
N THR A 879 -8.05 18.69 -10.04
CA THR A 879 -9.06 17.67 -9.74
C THR A 879 -8.76 16.89 -8.46
N ALA A 880 -7.53 16.96 -7.95
CA ALA A 880 -7.10 16.17 -6.80
C ALA A 880 -8.00 16.37 -5.59
N LYS A 881 -8.41 17.62 -5.30
CA LYS A 881 -9.29 17.91 -4.15
C LYS A 881 -10.67 17.30 -4.30
N SER A 882 -11.35 17.50 -5.44
CA SER A 882 -12.68 16.93 -5.66
C SER A 882 -12.66 15.41 -5.74
N ASN A 883 -11.58 14.83 -6.28
CA ASN A 883 -11.41 13.38 -6.33
C ASN A 883 -11.17 12.82 -4.93
N LEU A 884 -10.36 13.51 -4.12
CA LEU A 884 -10.13 13.16 -2.72
C LEU A 884 -11.42 13.22 -1.90
N ASP A 885 -12.19 14.31 -2.02
CA ASP A 885 -13.49 14.47 -1.36
C ASP A 885 -14.45 13.32 -1.76
N TYR A 886 -14.48 12.94 -3.04
CA TYR A 886 -15.32 11.85 -3.54
C TYR A 886 -14.89 10.48 -3.00
N VAL A 887 -13.59 10.17 -3.04
CA VAL A 887 -13.06 8.91 -2.50
C VAL A 887 -13.34 8.83 -0.99
N ASN A 888 -13.10 9.90 -0.24
CA ASN A 888 -13.38 9.98 1.20
C ASN A 888 -14.86 9.75 1.56
N GLU A 889 -15.78 10.13 0.68
CA GLU A 889 -17.22 10.01 0.91
C GLU A 889 -17.77 8.62 0.54
N ASN A 890 -17.13 7.91 -0.41
CA ASN A 890 -17.70 6.70 -1.01
C ASN A 890 -16.87 5.43 -0.79
N PHE A 891 -15.57 5.50 -0.51
CA PHE A 891 -14.70 4.32 -0.45
C PHE A 891 -13.81 4.33 0.80
N VAL A 892 -13.40 3.14 1.22
CA VAL A 892 -12.36 2.96 2.24
C VAL A 892 -11.00 3.31 1.63
N ARG A 893 -10.21 4.10 2.36
CA ARG A 893 -8.88 4.52 1.94
C ARG A 893 -7.83 3.80 2.78
N GLU A 894 -6.90 3.12 2.12
CA GLU A 894 -5.73 2.50 2.77
C GLU A 894 -4.88 3.50 3.58
N ASP A 895 -4.83 4.76 3.15
CA ASP A 895 -4.08 5.79 3.87
C ASP A 895 -4.88 6.47 5.00
N SER A 896 -6.17 6.12 5.16
CA SER A 896 -7.04 6.57 6.25
C SER A 896 -7.09 5.53 7.38
N GLN A 897 -5.93 5.16 7.90
CA GLN A 897 -5.79 4.18 8.98
C GLN A 897 -5.10 4.80 10.20
N ALA A 898 -5.59 4.43 11.37
CA ALA A 898 -4.89 4.61 12.63
C ALA A 898 -4.21 3.29 13.01
N GLN A 899 -3.15 3.37 13.81
CA GLN A 899 -2.41 2.18 14.24
C GLN A 899 -2.19 2.24 15.74
N ILE A 900 -2.19 1.10 16.41
CA ILE A 900 -1.83 0.98 17.82
C ILE A 900 -0.64 0.04 17.90
N LEU A 901 0.50 0.56 18.36
CA LEU A 901 1.66 -0.24 18.71
C LEU A 901 1.54 -0.67 20.18
N VAL A 902 1.64 -1.97 20.44
CA VAL A 902 1.64 -2.54 21.79
C VAL A 902 3.01 -3.16 22.05
N GLU A 903 3.75 -2.64 23.02
CA GLU A 903 5.09 -3.13 23.38
C GLU A 903 5.10 -3.76 24.77
N GLY A 904 6.03 -4.70 25.01
CA GLY A 904 6.27 -5.26 26.34
C GLY A 904 6.06 -6.76 26.39
N SER A 905 5.38 -7.26 27.43
CA SER A 905 5.12 -8.70 27.59
C SER A 905 4.01 -9.21 26.65
N VAL A 906 4.23 -9.16 25.34
CA VAL A 906 3.21 -9.50 24.32
C VAL A 906 2.87 -10.99 24.23
N THR A 907 3.65 -11.85 24.90
CA THR A 907 3.40 -13.28 25.05
C THR A 907 2.67 -13.63 26.36
N ASP A 908 2.42 -12.65 27.24
CA ASP A 908 1.59 -12.88 28.44
C ASP A 908 0.12 -13.07 28.00
N PRO A 909 -0.62 -14.07 28.51
CA PRO A 909 -2.01 -14.33 28.11
C PRO A 909 -2.96 -13.13 28.18
N SER A 910 -2.71 -12.20 29.11
CA SER A 910 -3.53 -11.00 29.23
C SER A 910 -3.36 -9.98 28.09
N ALA A 911 -2.33 -10.14 27.23
CA ALA A 911 -2.08 -9.24 26.13
C ALA A 911 -3.15 -9.38 25.03
N LEU A 912 -3.37 -10.60 24.55
CA LEU A 912 -4.39 -10.87 23.53
C LEU A 912 -5.80 -10.60 24.04
N GLU A 913 -6.11 -10.89 25.30
CA GLU A 913 -7.40 -10.52 25.92
C GLU A 913 -7.67 -9.00 25.86
N ARG A 914 -6.63 -8.19 26.08
CA ARG A 914 -6.73 -6.73 26.02
C ARG A 914 -6.85 -6.22 24.59
N VAL A 915 -6.16 -6.86 23.64
CA VAL A 915 -6.33 -6.61 22.22
C VAL A 915 -7.77 -6.92 21.80
N ALA A 916 -8.29 -8.09 22.14
CA ALA A 916 -9.68 -8.48 21.87
C ALA A 916 -10.70 -7.52 22.47
N ALA A 917 -10.45 -7.01 23.68
CA ALA A 917 -11.30 -5.99 24.29
C ALA A 917 -11.27 -4.67 23.50
N ALA A 918 -10.09 -4.22 23.09
CA ALA A 918 -9.93 -3.02 22.28
C ALA A 918 -10.56 -3.15 20.89
N GLU A 919 -10.52 -4.32 20.25
CA GLU A 919 -11.19 -4.55 18.96
C GLU A 919 -12.71 -4.45 19.09
N ARG A 920 -13.29 -5.04 20.14
CA ARG A 920 -14.74 -4.94 20.41
C ARG A 920 -15.16 -3.50 20.67
N ASP A 921 -14.37 -2.74 21.44
CA ASP A 921 -14.63 -1.32 21.69
C ASP A 921 -14.44 -0.48 20.42
N ALA A 922 -13.46 -0.81 19.58
CA ALA A 922 -13.23 -0.16 18.28
C ALA A 922 -14.39 -0.41 17.31
N ALA A 923 -14.94 -1.62 17.27
CA ALA A 923 -16.10 -1.96 16.44
C ALA A 923 -17.38 -1.20 16.81
N GLU A 924 -17.50 -0.74 18.07
CA GLU A 924 -18.62 0.12 18.50
C GLU A 924 -18.40 1.62 18.19
N SER A 925 -17.25 1.98 17.64
CA SER A 925 -16.83 3.37 17.50
C SER A 925 -17.38 4.05 16.24
N ASP A 926 -17.84 5.29 16.39
CA ASP A 926 -18.36 6.12 15.29
C ASP A 926 -17.28 6.59 14.30
N VAL A 927 -15.97 6.41 14.59
CA VAL A 927 -14.86 6.85 13.72
C VAL A 927 -14.17 5.72 12.97
N VAL A 928 -14.40 4.47 13.39
CA VAL A 928 -13.88 3.28 12.73
C VAL A 928 -14.69 3.02 11.48
N GLN A 929 -14.00 2.55 10.44
CA GLN A 929 -14.65 2.19 9.19
C GLN A 929 -15.36 0.86 9.35
N VAL A 930 -16.63 0.82 8.95
CA VAL A 930 -17.44 -0.39 8.87
C VAL A 930 -17.64 -0.73 7.39
N LEU A 931 -17.42 -1.98 7.02
CA LEU A 931 -17.59 -2.50 5.66
C LEU A 931 -19.07 -2.78 5.38
N SER A 932 -19.42 -3.14 4.13
CA SER A 932 -20.82 -3.34 3.72
C SER A 932 -21.50 -4.57 4.35
N ASP A 933 -20.73 -5.43 5.00
CA ASP A 933 -21.17 -6.60 5.79
C ASP A 933 -21.47 -6.27 7.27
N ASP A 934 -21.43 -4.98 7.64
CA ASP A 934 -21.56 -4.48 9.01
C ASP A 934 -20.39 -4.88 9.96
N GLU A 935 -19.25 -5.33 9.43
CA GLU A 935 -18.03 -5.61 10.21
C GLU A 935 -17.05 -4.42 10.21
N ALA A 936 -16.35 -4.24 11.34
CA ALA A 936 -15.36 -3.17 11.48
C ALA A 936 -14.03 -3.59 10.85
N ASP A 937 -13.47 -2.75 9.98
CA ASP A 937 -12.21 -3.02 9.28
C ASP A 937 -11.02 -2.80 10.22
N ILE A 938 -10.64 -3.88 10.90
CA ILE A 938 -9.59 -3.94 11.91
C ILE A 938 -8.69 -5.13 11.62
N GLN A 939 -7.40 -4.87 11.40
CA GLN A 939 -6.38 -5.91 11.30
C GLN A 939 -5.56 -5.94 12.59
N SER A 940 -5.65 -7.04 13.32
CA SER A 940 -4.88 -7.32 14.53
C SER A 940 -4.25 -8.72 14.50
N PRO A 941 -3.39 -9.06 15.48
CA PRO A 941 -2.93 -10.42 15.67
C PRO A 941 -4.07 -11.44 15.72
N LEU A 942 -5.21 -11.13 16.35
CA LEU A 942 -6.33 -12.06 16.49
C LEU A 942 -7.01 -12.30 15.15
N SER A 943 -7.40 -11.24 14.43
CA SER A 943 -8.00 -11.36 13.10
C SER A 943 -7.11 -12.15 12.12
N VAL A 944 -5.78 -11.95 12.17
CA VAL A 944 -4.83 -12.67 11.31
C VAL A 944 -4.76 -14.15 11.70
N MET A 945 -4.74 -14.47 13.00
CA MET A 945 -4.76 -15.85 13.46
C MET A 945 -6.07 -16.56 13.10
N GLU A 946 -7.21 -15.88 13.24
CA GLU A 946 -8.52 -16.41 12.85
C GLU A 946 -8.58 -16.71 11.35
N GLY A 947 -8.08 -15.80 10.51
CA GLY A 947 -7.98 -16.01 9.06
C GLY A 947 -7.10 -17.21 8.69
N VAL A 948 -5.90 -17.31 9.28
CA VAL A 948 -5.00 -18.46 9.03
C VAL A 948 -5.60 -19.77 9.56
N ALA A 949 -6.32 -19.73 10.67
CA ALA A 949 -7.01 -20.90 11.24
C ALA A 949 -8.16 -21.39 10.35
N ALA A 950 -8.88 -20.50 9.67
CA ALA A 950 -9.93 -20.87 8.74
C ALA A 950 -9.41 -21.69 7.54
N GLU A 951 -8.18 -21.43 7.10
CA GLU A 951 -7.57 -22.07 5.93
C GLU A 951 -6.66 -23.25 6.27
N ASN A 952 -6.04 -23.25 7.46
CA ASN A 952 -5.07 -24.25 7.86
C ASN A 952 -5.53 -25.05 9.08
N GLU A 953 -6.02 -26.28 8.84
CA GLU A 953 -6.49 -27.18 9.90
C GLU A 953 -5.44 -27.48 10.99
N THR A 954 -4.15 -27.46 10.63
CA THR A 954 -3.06 -27.74 11.59
C THR A 954 -2.85 -26.56 12.52
N PHE A 955 -2.81 -25.34 11.96
CA PHE A 955 -2.75 -24.12 12.76
C PHE A 955 -4.01 -23.96 13.60
N ASN A 956 -5.20 -24.23 13.04
CA ASN A 956 -6.47 -24.17 13.77
C ASN A 956 -6.46 -25.07 15.01
N ALA A 957 -5.89 -26.28 14.92
CA ALA A 957 -5.77 -27.15 16.07
C ALA A 957 -4.89 -26.54 17.18
N THR A 958 -3.77 -25.90 16.82
CA THR A 958 -2.92 -25.17 17.77
C THR A 958 -3.61 -23.95 18.36
N PHE A 959 -4.36 -23.21 17.54
CA PHE A 959 -5.13 -22.04 17.94
C PHE A 959 -6.26 -22.40 18.92
N GLU A 960 -7.08 -23.42 18.59
CA GLU A 960 -8.14 -23.93 19.47
C GLU A 960 -7.59 -24.56 20.76
N ASP A 961 -6.45 -25.25 20.72
CA ASP A 961 -5.84 -25.85 21.92
C ASP A 961 -5.33 -24.77 22.91
N ALA A 962 -4.99 -23.59 22.40
CA ALA A 962 -4.49 -22.45 23.17
C ALA A 962 -5.60 -21.58 23.79
N ASP A 963 -6.85 -21.69 23.32
CA ASP A 963 -8.04 -21.05 23.89
C ASP A 963 -8.74 -22.00 24.89
N THR A 964 -8.51 -21.78 26.19
CA THR A 964 -9.03 -22.68 27.22
C THR A 964 -10.47 -22.41 27.66
N ASP A 965 -11.08 -21.28 27.29
CA ASP A 965 -12.44 -20.91 27.67
C ASP A 965 -13.44 -20.76 26.52
N GLY A 966 -12.96 -20.90 25.28
CA GLY A 966 -13.75 -21.02 24.06
C GLY A 966 -14.29 -19.67 23.58
N ASP A 967 -13.59 -18.58 23.87
CA ASP A 967 -13.99 -17.23 23.49
C ASP A 967 -13.28 -16.70 22.23
N GLY A 968 -12.43 -17.52 21.61
CA GLY A 968 -11.67 -17.21 20.39
C GLY A 968 -10.31 -16.55 20.66
N VAL A 969 -9.91 -16.36 21.92
CA VAL A 969 -8.65 -15.68 22.28
C VAL A 969 -7.67 -16.66 22.92
N PRO A 970 -6.46 -16.86 22.35
CA PRO A 970 -5.45 -17.70 22.97
C PRO A 970 -5.02 -17.20 24.37
N ASP A 971 -5.24 -18.01 25.41
CA ASP A 971 -4.97 -17.66 26.82
C ASP A 971 -3.91 -18.57 27.49
N GLN A 972 -3.39 -19.55 26.76
CA GLN A 972 -2.26 -20.38 27.17
C GLN A 972 -1.27 -20.57 26.00
N ASP A 973 0.02 -20.76 26.33
CA ASP A 973 1.07 -21.13 25.36
C ASP A 973 1.13 -20.20 24.12
N VAL A 974 0.85 -18.90 24.32
CA VAL A 974 0.81 -17.86 23.27
C VAL A 974 2.09 -17.80 22.42
N GLU A 975 3.26 -18.05 23.01
CA GLU A 975 4.54 -18.13 22.27
C GLU A 975 4.54 -19.28 21.23
N GLU A 976 3.90 -20.41 21.55
CA GLU A 976 3.75 -21.55 20.62
C GLU A 976 2.77 -21.23 19.49
N VAL A 977 1.69 -20.47 19.80
CA VAL A 977 0.76 -19.98 18.78
C VAL A 977 1.47 -19.02 17.81
N TYR A 978 2.27 -18.09 18.32
CA TYR A 978 3.05 -17.18 17.45
C TYR A 978 4.10 -17.95 16.64
N ASP A 979 4.80 -18.92 17.23
CA ASP A 979 5.75 -19.77 16.50
C ASP A 979 5.07 -20.53 15.36
N ALA A 980 3.88 -21.11 15.61
CA ALA A 980 3.09 -21.81 14.60
C ALA A 980 2.59 -20.86 13.50
N LEU A 981 2.16 -19.65 13.87
CA LEU A 981 1.74 -18.63 12.91
C LEU A 981 2.90 -18.25 11.98
N TYR A 982 4.09 -18.01 12.53
CA TYR A 982 5.30 -17.72 11.76
C TYR A 982 5.78 -18.89 10.89
N GLU A 983 5.46 -20.14 11.25
CA GLU A 983 5.80 -21.32 10.46
C GLU A 983 4.85 -21.50 9.27
N VAL A 984 3.57 -21.21 9.46
CA VAL A 984 2.52 -21.41 8.45
C VAL A 984 2.34 -20.20 7.54
N ALA A 985 2.39 -18.99 8.09
CA ALA A 985 2.01 -17.73 7.45
C ALA A 985 2.98 -16.61 7.87
N PRO A 986 4.27 -16.66 7.44
CA PRO A 986 5.30 -15.74 7.93
C PRO A 986 5.04 -14.27 7.55
N ASP A 987 4.55 -14.00 6.35
CA ASP A 987 4.32 -12.64 5.87
C ASP A 987 3.18 -11.96 6.64
N GLU A 988 2.09 -12.70 6.91
CA GLU A 988 0.95 -12.30 7.72
C GLU A 988 1.37 -12.11 9.18
N ALA A 989 2.18 -13.02 9.73
CA ALA A 989 2.70 -12.92 11.08
C ALA A 989 3.54 -11.66 11.29
N GLU A 990 4.47 -11.36 10.38
CA GLU A 990 5.33 -10.17 10.41
C GLU A 990 4.52 -8.86 10.32
N SER A 991 3.30 -8.89 9.80
CA SER A 991 2.47 -7.70 9.60
C SER A 991 1.86 -7.17 10.92
N VAL A 992 1.67 -8.07 11.91
CA VAL A 992 0.95 -7.78 13.17
C VAL A 992 1.70 -8.19 14.44
N VAL A 993 2.69 -9.09 14.35
CA VAL A 993 3.53 -9.52 15.49
C VAL A 993 5.00 -9.30 15.14
N TYR A 994 5.76 -8.59 15.97
CA TYR A 994 7.20 -8.41 15.74
C TYR A 994 8.05 -9.43 16.52
N ARG A 995 8.87 -10.17 15.77
CA ARG A 995 9.86 -11.13 16.29
C ARG A 995 11.28 -10.63 16.08
N THR A 996 12.08 -10.61 17.14
CA THR A 996 13.49 -10.22 17.09
C THR A 996 14.39 -11.30 16.46
N ASP A 997 15.60 -10.91 16.04
CA ASP A 997 16.65 -11.83 15.53
C ASP A 997 16.98 -13.00 16.49
N ASP A 998 16.83 -12.79 17.80
CA ASP A 998 17.08 -13.79 18.84
C ASP A 998 15.86 -14.72 19.08
N GLY A 999 14.75 -14.47 18.37
CA GLY A 999 13.52 -15.26 18.40
C GLY A 999 12.49 -14.82 19.44
N GLU A 1000 12.73 -13.74 20.20
CA GLU A 1000 11.82 -13.20 21.21
C GLU A 1000 10.78 -12.26 20.56
N TYR A 1001 9.53 -12.30 21.04
CA TYR A 1001 8.43 -11.43 20.61
C TYR A 1001 8.35 -10.18 21.49
N GLU A 1002 8.43 -8.99 20.89
CA GLU A 1002 8.54 -7.72 21.64
C GLU A 1002 7.36 -6.76 21.46
N ALA A 1003 6.67 -6.82 20.31
CA ALA A 1003 5.59 -5.89 19.98
C ALA A 1003 4.48 -6.52 19.15
N LEU A 1004 3.26 -5.97 19.28
CA LEU A 1004 2.10 -6.23 18.45
C LEU A 1004 1.67 -4.94 17.76
N ARG A 1005 1.06 -5.07 16.59
CA ARG A 1005 0.52 -3.97 15.79
C ARG A 1005 -0.94 -4.23 15.49
N LEU A 1006 -1.78 -3.24 15.80
CA LEU A 1006 -3.17 -3.20 15.37
C LEU A 1006 -3.29 -2.09 14.32
N VAL A 1007 -3.98 -2.37 13.23
CA VAL A 1007 -4.31 -1.43 12.17
C VAL A 1007 -5.81 -1.28 12.14
N ILE A 1008 -6.29 -0.05 12.28
CA ILE A 1008 -7.71 0.27 12.37
C ILE A 1008 -8.03 1.25 11.25
N SER A 1009 -8.85 0.81 10.29
CA SER A 1009 -9.33 1.69 9.24
C SER A 1009 -10.31 2.71 9.82
N THR A 1010 -10.17 3.96 9.40
CA THR A 1010 -10.95 5.10 9.91
C THR A 1010 -11.68 5.79 8.78
N GLN A 1011 -12.87 6.29 9.08
CA GLN A 1011 -13.67 7.01 8.08
C GLN A 1011 -12.88 8.22 7.55
N GLY A 1012 -12.76 8.33 6.22
CA GLY A 1012 -11.91 9.34 5.58
C GLY A 1012 -12.29 10.80 5.86
N ASN A 1013 -13.53 11.05 6.28
CA ASN A 1013 -14.05 12.36 6.65
C ASN A 1013 -14.11 12.61 8.17
N ALA A 1014 -13.71 11.64 8.99
CA ALA A 1014 -13.72 11.78 10.44
C ALA A 1014 -12.71 12.87 10.85
N PRO A 1015 -13.09 13.79 11.76
CA PRO A 1015 -12.14 14.78 12.27
C PRO A 1015 -10.95 14.07 12.92
N SER A 1016 -9.73 14.48 12.57
CA SER A 1016 -8.51 13.87 13.10
C SER A 1016 -8.45 13.87 14.63
N SER A 1017 -9.06 14.88 15.29
CA SER A 1017 -9.18 14.94 16.75
C SER A 1017 -10.03 13.80 17.32
N ASP A 1018 -11.12 13.46 16.65
CA ASP A 1018 -12.07 12.45 17.12
C ASP A 1018 -11.45 11.06 16.95
N VAL A 1019 -10.82 10.81 15.79
CA VAL A 1019 -9.99 9.61 15.55
C VAL A 1019 -8.90 9.49 16.63
N THR A 1020 -8.19 10.58 16.91
CA THR A 1020 -7.08 10.55 17.87
C THR A 1020 -7.53 10.30 19.30
N ASP A 1021 -8.61 10.95 19.73
CA ASP A 1021 -9.16 10.77 21.07
C ASP A 1021 -9.65 9.33 21.27
N GLU A 1022 -10.28 8.75 20.25
CA GLU A 1022 -10.73 7.36 20.27
C GLU A 1022 -9.56 6.37 20.30
N MET A 1023 -8.60 6.49 19.38
CA MET A 1023 -7.46 5.57 19.31
C MET A 1023 -6.60 5.62 20.57
N ARG A 1024 -6.48 6.80 21.20
CA ARG A 1024 -5.83 6.94 22.51
C ARG A 1024 -6.62 6.29 23.63
N ALA A 1025 -7.96 6.26 23.55
CA ALA A 1025 -8.79 5.55 24.51
C ALA A 1025 -8.57 4.03 24.37
N LEU A 1026 -8.65 3.50 23.14
CA LEU A 1026 -8.38 2.10 22.84
C LEU A 1026 -6.98 1.66 23.29
N ALA A 1027 -5.95 2.45 22.97
CA ALA A 1027 -4.59 2.18 23.43
C ALA A 1027 -4.48 2.21 24.96
N ALA A 1028 -5.20 3.11 25.64
CA ALA A 1028 -5.19 3.18 27.10
C ALA A 1028 -5.88 1.97 27.78
N ASP A 1029 -6.82 1.32 27.10
CA ASP A 1029 -7.46 0.09 27.59
C ASP A 1029 -6.53 -1.13 27.45
N ILE A 1030 -5.62 -1.11 26.47
CA ILE A 1030 -4.54 -2.10 26.35
C ILE A 1030 -3.42 -1.85 27.38
N ASP A 1031 -3.13 -0.60 27.72
CA ASP A 1031 -2.05 -0.22 28.63
C ASP A 1031 -2.15 -0.89 30.04
N GLY A 1032 -1.02 -1.35 30.57
CA GLY A 1032 -0.92 -1.98 31.89
C GLY A 1032 -0.38 -3.42 31.90
N ASP A 1033 -0.16 -3.94 33.12
CA ASP A 1033 0.36 -5.30 33.38
C ASP A 1033 1.68 -5.69 32.67
N GLY A 1034 2.46 -4.70 32.22
CA GLY A 1034 3.72 -4.92 31.51
C GLY A 1034 3.68 -4.58 30.03
N LEU A 1035 2.52 -4.15 29.53
CA LEU A 1035 2.29 -3.63 28.18
C LEU A 1035 2.28 -2.09 28.20
N GLU A 1036 2.82 -1.48 27.15
CA GLU A 1036 2.71 -0.07 26.82
C GLU A 1036 2.10 0.03 25.41
N ALA A 1037 0.92 0.64 25.29
CA ALA A 1037 0.22 0.78 24.03
C ALA A 1037 0.14 2.26 23.61
N THR A 1038 0.53 2.55 22.37
CA THR A 1038 0.58 3.91 21.82
C THR A 1038 -0.15 3.97 20.48
N ALA A 1039 -1.18 4.82 20.41
CA ALA A 1039 -1.85 5.15 19.16
C ALA A 1039 -0.97 6.05 18.28
N THR A 1040 -0.91 5.74 17.00
CA THR A 1040 -0.18 6.46 15.94
C THR A 1040 -0.91 6.34 14.60
N GLY A 1041 -0.29 6.78 13.51
CA GLY A 1041 -0.87 6.89 12.16
C GLY A 1041 -1.08 8.34 11.74
N GLN A 1042 -1.32 8.55 10.44
CA GLN A 1042 -1.35 9.89 9.84
C GLN A 1042 -2.39 10.81 10.48
N SER A 1043 -3.60 10.32 10.73
CA SER A 1043 -4.67 11.07 11.41
C SER A 1043 -4.27 11.50 12.83
N VAL A 1044 -3.59 10.62 13.57
CA VAL A 1044 -3.07 10.91 14.92
C VAL A 1044 -1.97 11.97 14.86
N LEU A 1045 -1.04 11.84 13.92
CA LEU A 1045 0.03 12.83 13.71
C LEU A 1045 -0.54 14.18 13.28
N PHE A 1046 -1.57 14.23 12.43
CA PHE A 1046 -2.22 15.47 12.01
C PHE A 1046 -2.90 16.19 13.18
N ASP A 1047 -3.60 15.49 14.08
CA ASP A 1047 -4.14 16.09 15.30
C ASP A 1047 -3.02 16.62 16.22
N ILE A 1048 -1.95 15.85 16.41
CA ILE A 1048 -0.78 16.26 17.21
C ILE A 1048 -0.18 17.53 16.63
N VAL A 1049 0.10 17.56 15.32
CA VAL A 1049 0.63 18.73 14.63
C VAL A 1049 -0.35 19.89 14.75
N GLN A 1050 -1.66 19.68 14.57
CA GLN A 1050 -2.67 20.72 14.73
C GLN A 1050 -2.66 21.34 16.14
N ASN A 1051 -2.63 20.50 17.18
CA ASN A 1051 -2.59 20.92 18.58
C ASN A 1051 -1.28 21.63 18.94
N GLN A 1052 -0.14 21.09 18.49
CA GLN A 1052 1.16 21.72 18.62
C GLN A 1052 1.21 23.07 17.89
N LEU A 1053 0.64 23.16 16.69
CA LEU A 1053 0.53 24.40 15.92
C LEU A 1053 -0.28 25.45 16.67
N LEU A 1054 -1.46 25.10 17.21
CA LEU A 1054 -2.27 26.03 18.00
C LEU A 1054 -1.47 26.54 19.20
N GLN A 1055 -0.89 25.62 19.98
CA GLN A 1055 -0.12 25.98 21.18
C GLN A 1055 1.07 26.87 20.83
N THR A 1056 1.83 26.50 19.80
CA THR A 1056 3.06 27.20 19.41
C THR A 1056 2.77 28.54 18.74
N VAL A 1057 1.65 28.68 18.04
CA VAL A 1057 1.22 29.97 17.53
C VAL A 1057 0.80 30.89 18.68
N VAL A 1058 0.04 30.40 19.66
CA VAL A 1058 -0.30 31.20 20.86
C VAL A 1058 0.96 31.58 21.64
N GLU A 1059 1.89 30.65 21.82
CA GLU A 1059 3.18 30.89 22.45
C GLU A 1059 3.99 31.93 21.68
N SER A 1060 4.16 31.76 20.36
CA SER A 1060 4.90 32.69 19.51
C SER A 1060 4.28 34.08 19.50
N LEU A 1061 2.94 34.20 19.55
CA LEU A 1061 2.24 35.47 19.72
C LEU A 1061 2.58 36.13 21.07
N ILE A 1062 2.53 35.37 22.17
CA ILE A 1062 2.88 35.88 23.51
C ILE A 1062 4.36 36.30 23.55
N VAL A 1063 5.26 35.44 23.08
CA VAL A 1063 6.70 35.70 22.98
C VAL A 1063 6.94 36.96 22.17
N THR A 1064 6.28 37.11 21.02
CA THR A 1064 6.39 38.31 20.17
C THR A 1064 5.91 39.55 20.90
N LEU A 1065 4.71 39.51 21.50
CA LEU A 1065 4.15 40.64 22.24
C LEU A 1065 5.08 41.06 23.39
N VAL A 1066 5.60 40.11 24.16
CA VAL A 1066 6.53 40.37 25.26
C VAL A 1066 7.87 40.91 24.76
N ALA A 1067 8.43 40.32 23.71
CA ALA A 1067 9.71 40.74 23.13
C ALA A 1067 9.62 42.13 22.51
N VAL A 1068 8.58 42.41 21.72
CA VAL A 1068 8.30 43.74 21.15
C VAL A 1068 7.99 44.74 22.26
N PHE A 1069 7.20 44.37 23.27
CA PHE A 1069 6.93 45.22 24.43
C PHE A 1069 8.22 45.61 25.16
N ALA A 1070 9.08 44.63 25.48
CA ALA A 1070 10.35 44.85 26.15
C ALA A 1070 11.29 45.69 25.28
N PHE A 1071 11.37 45.40 23.99
CA PHE A 1071 12.15 46.16 23.03
C PHE A 1071 11.71 47.63 22.98
N LEU A 1072 10.41 47.90 22.79
CA LEU A 1072 9.89 49.27 22.73
C LEU A 1072 10.04 50.01 24.07
N MET A 1073 9.76 49.35 25.19
CA MET A 1073 9.99 49.94 26.51
C MET A 1073 11.46 50.35 26.68
N LEU A 1074 12.40 49.50 26.26
CA LEU A 1074 13.83 49.77 26.33
C LEU A 1074 14.25 50.89 25.37
N THR A 1075 13.83 50.85 24.11
CA THR A 1075 14.24 51.85 23.11
C THR A 1075 13.72 53.24 23.47
N TYR A 1076 12.42 53.38 23.78
CA TYR A 1076 11.85 54.66 24.22
C TYR A 1076 12.39 55.12 25.58
N ARG A 1077 12.80 54.21 26.47
CA ARG A 1077 13.51 54.58 27.70
C ARG A 1077 14.90 55.17 27.40
N VAL A 1078 15.61 54.62 26.42
CA VAL A 1078 16.98 55.05 26.07
C VAL A 1078 16.97 56.33 25.25
N THR A 1079 16.05 56.50 24.31
CA THR A 1079 16.02 57.69 23.44
C THR A 1079 15.20 58.84 24.01
N GLU A 1080 13.98 58.56 24.47
CA GLU A 1080 13.01 59.58 24.92
C GLU A 1080 12.94 59.70 26.46
N GLY A 1081 13.66 58.85 27.18
CA GLY A 1081 13.66 58.84 28.65
C GLY A 1081 12.40 58.26 29.29
N SER A 1082 11.42 57.80 28.51
CA SER A 1082 10.14 57.28 29.00
C SER A 1082 9.84 55.87 28.51
N ALA A 1083 9.95 54.88 29.40
CA ALA A 1083 9.61 53.50 29.05
C ALA A 1083 8.11 53.36 28.71
N THR A 1084 7.23 54.01 29.49
CA THR A 1084 5.77 53.87 29.36
C THR A 1084 5.21 54.36 28.01
N LEU A 1085 5.97 55.17 27.27
CA LEU A 1085 5.63 55.53 25.89
C LEU A 1085 5.69 54.31 24.95
N GLY A 1086 6.66 53.41 25.16
CA GLY A 1086 6.76 52.14 24.44
C GLY A 1086 5.55 51.24 24.69
N ALA A 1087 5.11 51.11 25.95
CA ALA A 1087 3.90 50.36 26.30
C ALA A 1087 2.65 50.90 25.58
N VAL A 1088 2.46 52.23 25.58
CA VAL A 1088 1.32 52.88 24.92
C VAL A 1088 1.35 52.70 23.41
N THR A 1089 2.54 52.66 22.82
CA THR A 1089 2.75 52.48 21.38
C THR A 1089 2.40 51.07 20.91
N LEU A 1090 2.50 50.05 21.78
CA LEU A 1090 2.12 48.68 21.42
C LEU A 1090 0.59 48.44 21.46
N LEU A 1091 -0.15 49.18 22.28
CA LEU A 1091 -1.59 48.92 22.51
C LEU A 1091 -2.45 48.86 21.24
N PRO A 1092 -2.32 49.77 20.24
CA PRO A 1092 -3.11 49.67 19.01
C PRO A 1092 -2.95 48.34 18.27
N VAL A 1093 -1.76 47.74 18.38
CA VAL A 1093 -1.43 46.46 17.73
C VAL A 1093 -2.11 45.31 18.44
N VAL A 1094 -2.10 45.31 19.78
CA VAL A 1094 -2.84 44.32 20.57
C VAL A 1094 -4.35 44.37 20.24
N LEU A 1095 -4.89 45.59 20.07
CA LEU A 1095 -6.28 45.76 19.64
C LEU A 1095 -6.50 45.18 18.23
N SER A 1096 -5.61 45.46 17.27
CA SER A 1096 -5.76 44.91 15.92
C SER A 1096 -5.66 43.39 15.87
N VAL A 1097 -4.78 42.76 16.68
CA VAL A 1097 -4.71 41.29 16.81
C VAL A 1097 -6.05 40.74 17.32
N SER A 1098 -6.64 41.35 18.34
CA SER A 1098 -7.95 40.89 18.83
C SER A 1098 -9.06 41.05 17.78
N TRP A 1099 -9.02 42.12 16.97
CA TRP A 1099 -10.03 42.35 15.94
C TRP A 1099 -9.91 41.38 14.78
N ILE A 1100 -8.68 41.02 14.37
CA ILE A 1100 -8.49 40.06 13.28
C ILE A 1100 -8.93 38.66 13.69
N LEU A 1101 -8.58 38.20 14.91
CA LEU A 1101 -9.03 36.91 15.43
C LEU A 1101 -10.57 36.82 15.49
N GLY A 1102 -11.24 37.89 15.94
CA GLY A 1102 -12.70 37.95 15.88
C GLY A 1102 -13.27 38.02 14.47
N THR A 1103 -12.52 38.55 13.51
CA THR A 1103 -12.94 38.61 12.10
C THR A 1103 -12.80 37.25 11.41
N MET A 1104 -11.79 36.46 11.78
CA MET A 1104 -11.65 35.08 11.30
C MET A 1104 -12.89 34.26 11.66
N TYR A 1105 -13.36 34.36 12.91
CA TYR A 1105 -14.63 33.75 13.32
C TYR A 1105 -15.84 34.27 12.52
N LEU A 1106 -15.92 35.58 12.26
CA LEU A 1106 -17.06 36.15 11.51
C LEU A 1106 -17.07 35.81 10.01
N LEU A 1107 -15.94 35.36 9.47
CA LEU A 1107 -15.77 35.00 8.07
C LEU A 1107 -15.63 33.49 7.86
N ASP A 1108 -15.78 32.69 8.92
CA ASP A 1108 -15.56 31.24 8.92
C ASP A 1108 -14.20 30.84 8.33
N ILE A 1109 -13.15 31.61 8.67
CA ILE A 1109 -11.77 31.33 8.24
C ILE A 1109 -11.09 30.52 9.36
N PRO A 1110 -10.72 29.25 9.10
CA PRO A 1110 -10.09 28.39 10.10
C PRO A 1110 -8.68 28.86 10.42
N PHE A 1111 -8.18 28.41 11.55
CA PHE A 1111 -6.81 28.58 11.99
C PHE A 1111 -5.96 27.42 11.47
N ASN A 1112 -5.24 27.67 10.39
CA ASN A 1112 -4.28 26.77 9.76
C ASN A 1112 -2.84 27.31 9.91
N ILE A 1113 -1.85 26.60 9.35
CA ILE A 1113 -0.43 26.97 9.41
C ILE A 1113 -0.20 28.44 9.01
N LEU A 1114 -0.76 28.84 7.86
CA LEU A 1114 -0.52 30.17 7.29
C LEU A 1114 -1.23 31.28 8.07
N THR A 1115 -2.49 31.07 8.45
CA THR A 1115 -3.27 32.05 9.22
C THR A 1115 -2.80 32.16 10.66
N GLY A 1116 -2.31 31.07 11.26
CA GLY A 1116 -1.70 31.08 12.59
C GLY A 1116 -0.48 32.00 12.66
N MET A 1117 0.44 31.89 11.69
CA MET A 1117 1.60 32.79 11.58
C MET A 1117 1.23 34.28 11.48
N ILE A 1118 0.01 34.62 11.05
CA ILE A 1118 -0.42 36.02 10.96
C ILE A 1118 -0.48 36.66 12.34
N THR A 1119 -0.77 35.93 13.40
CA THR A 1119 -0.92 36.52 14.74
C THR A 1119 0.39 37.14 15.24
N SER A 1120 1.52 36.44 15.13
CA SER A 1120 2.87 36.94 15.46
C SER A 1120 3.33 38.01 14.46
N LEU A 1121 3.14 37.77 13.16
CA LEU A 1121 3.48 38.68 12.06
C LEU A 1121 2.72 40.02 12.14
N THR A 1122 1.46 39.99 12.58
CA THR A 1122 0.62 41.17 12.83
C THR A 1122 1.28 42.09 13.82
N VAL A 1123 1.92 41.55 14.86
CA VAL A 1123 2.61 42.38 15.85
C VAL A 1123 3.78 43.10 15.21
N GLY A 1124 4.58 42.38 14.42
CA GLY A 1124 5.75 42.90 13.73
C GLY A 1124 5.45 43.96 12.66
N LEU A 1125 4.42 43.74 11.83
CA LEU A 1125 4.03 44.66 10.76
C LEU A 1125 3.10 45.79 11.25
N GLY A 1126 2.19 45.48 12.17
CA GLY A 1126 1.18 46.41 12.66
C GLY A 1126 1.74 47.50 13.57
N VAL A 1127 2.81 47.22 14.30
CA VAL A 1127 3.43 48.18 15.23
C VAL A 1127 4.09 49.36 14.53
N ALA A 1128 4.42 49.22 13.25
CA ALA A 1128 5.08 50.27 12.46
C ALA A 1128 4.29 51.58 12.45
N TYR A 1129 2.97 51.49 12.24
CA TYR A 1129 2.09 52.66 12.20
C TYR A 1129 2.06 53.40 13.53
N SER A 1130 2.02 52.66 14.64
CA SER A 1130 2.06 53.23 15.98
C SER A 1130 3.42 53.87 16.28
N ILE A 1131 4.54 53.22 15.92
CA ILE A 1131 5.90 53.74 16.12
C ILE A 1131 6.07 55.07 15.38
N HIS A 1132 5.74 55.12 14.08
CA HIS A 1132 5.89 56.34 13.30
C HIS A 1132 5.03 57.49 13.82
N LEU A 1133 3.79 57.22 14.27
CA LEU A 1133 2.92 58.25 14.80
C LEU A 1133 3.36 58.72 16.20
N SER A 1134 3.73 57.80 17.10
CA SER A 1134 4.25 58.13 18.44
C SER A 1134 5.54 58.94 18.36
N GLU A 1135 6.47 58.54 17.50
CA GLU A 1135 7.75 59.24 17.29
C GLU A 1135 7.51 60.64 16.75
N ARG A 1136 6.63 60.79 15.74
CA ARG A 1136 6.32 62.13 15.22
C ARG A 1136 5.64 62.99 16.27
N PHE A 1137 4.71 62.42 17.05
CA PHE A 1137 4.06 63.14 18.12
C PHE A 1137 5.08 63.66 19.14
N ASN A 1138 6.05 62.85 19.54
CA ASN A 1138 7.08 63.28 20.49
C ASN A 1138 7.98 64.38 19.90
N GLN A 1139 8.43 64.22 18.66
CA GLN A 1139 9.22 65.25 17.96
C GLN A 1139 8.47 66.60 17.86
N GLU A 1140 7.17 66.59 17.55
CA GLU A 1140 6.36 67.82 17.50
C GLU A 1140 6.06 68.38 18.89
N LEU A 1141 5.95 67.52 19.91
CA LEU A 1141 5.77 67.93 21.30
C LEU A 1141 7.00 68.65 21.85
N GLU A 1142 8.20 68.16 21.56
CA GLU A 1142 9.45 68.84 21.88
C GLU A 1142 9.58 70.20 21.16
N ARG A 1143 9.07 70.28 19.93
CA ARG A 1143 9.18 71.48 19.09
C ARG A 1143 8.17 72.57 19.45
N THR A 1144 6.92 72.19 19.71
CA THR A 1144 5.80 73.14 19.89
C THR A 1144 5.42 73.34 21.36
N GLY A 1145 5.61 72.33 22.21
CA GLY A 1145 5.20 72.34 23.61
C GLY A 1145 3.68 72.27 23.85
N ASP A 1146 2.85 72.22 22.80
CA ASP A 1146 1.39 72.12 22.92
C ASP A 1146 0.89 70.73 22.50
N LEU A 1147 0.19 70.05 23.40
CA LEU A 1147 -0.31 68.69 23.20
C LEU A 1147 -1.18 68.56 21.94
N TRP A 1148 -2.10 69.50 21.70
CA TRP A 1148 -3.11 69.37 20.66
C TRP A 1148 -2.58 69.79 19.30
N GLU A 1149 -1.75 70.83 19.26
CA GLU A 1149 -1.02 71.25 18.07
C GLU A 1149 -0.05 70.14 17.63
N SER A 1150 0.70 69.55 18.56
CA SER A 1150 1.61 68.42 18.28
C SER A 1150 0.86 67.21 17.73
N MET A 1151 -0.25 66.83 18.34
CA MET A 1151 -1.07 65.70 17.90
C MET A 1151 -1.65 65.92 16.51
N ARG A 1152 -2.16 67.13 16.24
CA ARG A 1152 -2.66 67.50 14.92
C ARG A 1152 -1.55 67.48 13.89
N LEU A 1153 -0.38 68.04 14.19
CA LEU A 1153 0.77 68.05 13.29
C LEU A 1153 1.31 66.64 13.03
N ALA A 1154 1.33 65.77 14.04
CA ALA A 1154 1.75 64.38 13.88
C ALA A 1154 0.78 63.59 13.00
N VAL A 1155 -0.52 63.64 13.29
CA VAL A 1155 -1.52 62.89 12.51
C VAL A 1155 -1.66 63.42 11.08
N THR A 1156 -1.57 64.74 10.86
CA THR A 1156 -1.73 65.32 9.50
C THR A 1156 -0.42 65.40 8.71
N GLY A 1157 0.73 65.48 9.37
CA GLY A 1157 2.05 65.53 8.74
C GLY A 1157 2.54 64.16 8.30
N THR A 1158 2.42 63.15 9.16
CA THR A 1158 2.84 61.76 8.86
C THR A 1158 1.70 60.91 8.30
N GLY A 1159 0.44 61.23 8.59
CA GLY A 1159 -0.71 60.40 8.20
C GLY A 1159 -0.89 60.20 6.70
N GLY A 1160 -0.41 61.13 5.87
CA GLY A 1160 -0.40 60.95 4.41
C GLY A 1160 0.62 59.90 3.94
N ALA A 1161 1.79 59.84 4.58
CA ALA A 1161 2.78 58.80 4.32
C ALA A 1161 2.33 57.45 4.88
N LEU A 1162 1.76 57.43 6.10
CA LEU A 1162 1.21 56.23 6.74
C LEU A 1162 0.04 55.62 5.96
N LEU A 1163 -0.86 56.44 5.43
CA LEU A 1163 -1.96 55.94 4.58
C LEU A 1163 -1.43 55.41 3.25
N GLY A 1164 -0.43 56.08 2.67
CA GLY A 1164 0.23 55.60 1.46
C GLY A 1164 0.86 54.23 1.68
N SER A 1165 1.66 54.12 2.74
CA SER A 1165 2.24 52.87 3.23
C SER A 1165 1.19 51.77 3.45
N ALA A 1166 0.15 52.05 4.25
CA ALA A 1166 -0.92 51.08 4.50
C ALA A 1166 -1.60 50.64 3.20
N ALA A 1167 -1.92 51.55 2.29
CA ALA A 1167 -2.54 51.21 1.02
C ALA A 1167 -1.62 50.35 0.13
N THR A 1168 -0.31 50.62 0.11
CA THR A 1168 0.65 49.82 -0.66
C THR A 1168 0.85 48.44 -0.06
N THR A 1169 0.86 48.31 1.27
CA THR A 1169 1.03 47.01 1.92
C THR A 1169 -0.25 46.19 1.82
N VAL A 1170 -1.43 46.80 2.04
CA VAL A 1170 -2.75 46.16 1.86
C VAL A 1170 -2.93 45.67 0.44
N GLY A 1171 -2.63 46.50 -0.58
CA GLY A 1171 -2.79 46.05 -1.95
C GLY A 1171 -1.69 45.09 -2.39
N GLY A 1172 -0.50 45.12 -1.79
CA GLY A 1172 0.53 44.10 -1.96
C GLY A 1172 0.03 42.72 -1.52
N PHE A 1173 -0.30 42.55 -0.24
CA PHE A 1173 -0.89 41.30 0.27
C PHE A 1173 -2.23 40.96 -0.36
N GLY A 1174 -3.03 41.99 -0.71
CA GLY A 1174 -4.30 41.82 -1.39
C GLY A 1174 -4.20 41.18 -2.77
N VAL A 1175 -3.01 41.17 -3.40
CA VAL A 1175 -2.80 40.40 -4.64
C VAL A 1175 -2.85 38.90 -4.39
N LEU A 1176 -2.43 38.42 -3.21
CA LEU A 1176 -2.52 36.99 -2.87
C LEU A 1176 -3.99 36.52 -2.81
N ALA A 1177 -4.97 37.42 -2.73
CA ALA A 1177 -6.38 37.05 -2.86
C ALA A 1177 -6.74 36.47 -4.26
N PHE A 1178 -5.83 36.56 -5.23
CA PHE A 1178 -5.93 35.93 -6.54
C PHE A 1178 -5.08 34.65 -6.67
N ALA A 1179 -4.44 34.19 -5.59
CA ALA A 1179 -3.77 32.91 -5.58
C ALA A 1179 -4.78 31.77 -5.68
N ILE A 1180 -4.38 30.69 -6.36
CA ILE A 1180 -5.20 29.50 -6.56
C ILE A 1180 -5.29 28.74 -5.23
N LEU A 1181 -4.15 28.54 -4.57
CA LEU A 1181 -4.07 27.91 -3.26
C LEU A 1181 -4.87 28.67 -2.18
N PRO A 1182 -5.88 28.02 -1.56
CA PRO A 1182 -6.74 28.65 -0.56
C PRO A 1182 -5.96 29.23 0.64
N PRO A 1183 -4.95 28.55 1.21
CA PRO A 1183 -4.18 29.09 2.33
C PRO A 1183 -3.46 30.41 1.98
N LEU A 1184 -2.93 30.55 0.77
CA LEU A 1184 -2.28 31.80 0.31
C LEU A 1184 -3.31 32.93 0.14
N ARG A 1185 -4.49 32.60 -0.37
CA ARG A 1185 -5.62 33.52 -0.52
C ARG A 1185 -6.06 34.08 0.83
N GLN A 1186 -6.32 33.20 1.78
CA GLN A 1186 -6.67 33.54 3.16
C GLN A 1186 -5.55 34.38 3.81
N PHE A 1187 -4.30 33.97 3.64
CA PHE A 1187 -3.14 34.70 4.16
C PHE A 1187 -3.09 36.15 3.66
N GLY A 1188 -3.30 36.37 2.36
CA GLY A 1188 -3.38 37.69 1.75
C GLY A 1188 -4.50 38.56 2.31
N ILE A 1189 -5.72 38.00 2.39
CA ILE A 1189 -6.91 38.71 2.88
C ILE A 1189 -6.75 39.09 4.35
N ILE A 1190 -6.38 38.14 5.21
CA ILE A 1190 -6.23 38.35 6.65
C ILE A 1190 -5.08 39.33 6.92
N THR A 1191 -3.92 39.20 6.26
CA THR A 1191 -2.81 40.15 6.42
C THR A 1191 -3.20 41.56 5.96
N GLY A 1192 -3.93 41.69 4.84
CA GLY A 1192 -4.48 42.96 4.38
C GLY A 1192 -5.42 43.61 5.41
N LEU A 1193 -6.37 42.84 5.96
CA LEU A 1193 -7.30 43.31 7.00
C LEU A 1193 -6.56 43.72 8.27
N THR A 1194 -5.57 42.93 8.68
CA THR A 1194 -4.68 43.25 9.79
C THR A 1194 -4.02 44.62 9.61
N ILE A 1195 -3.47 44.91 8.44
CA ILE A 1195 -2.83 46.20 8.17
C ILE A 1195 -3.85 47.34 8.24
N ILE A 1196 -5.06 47.12 7.71
CA ILE A 1196 -6.17 48.08 7.83
C ILE A 1196 -6.48 48.34 9.31
N TYR A 1197 -6.62 47.28 10.13
CA TYR A 1197 -6.89 47.40 11.56
C TYR A 1197 -5.77 48.09 12.32
N ALA A 1198 -4.51 47.75 12.05
CA ALA A 1198 -3.35 48.39 12.66
C ALA A 1198 -3.27 49.89 12.32
N PHE A 1199 -3.52 50.26 11.06
CA PHE A 1199 -3.60 51.64 10.62
C PHE A 1199 -4.76 52.40 11.30
N LEU A 1200 -5.97 51.82 11.32
CA LEU A 1200 -7.15 52.42 11.95
C LEU A 1200 -6.96 52.58 13.46
N ALA A 1201 -6.45 51.56 14.15
CA ALA A 1201 -6.13 51.62 15.57
C ALA A 1201 -5.09 52.70 15.86
N SER A 1202 -4.07 52.83 15.00
CA SER A 1202 -3.03 53.85 15.13
C SER A 1202 -3.57 55.27 14.89
N VAL A 1203 -4.44 55.50 13.91
CA VAL A 1203 -4.92 56.85 13.60
C VAL A 1203 -6.12 57.27 14.46
N LEU A 1204 -6.96 56.33 14.90
CA LEU A 1204 -8.19 56.61 15.65
C LEU A 1204 -8.04 56.42 17.17
N VAL A 1205 -7.34 55.37 17.60
CA VAL A 1205 -7.25 54.98 19.03
C VAL A 1205 -5.97 55.52 19.69
N LEU A 1206 -4.81 55.40 19.04
CA LEU A 1206 -3.53 55.85 19.60
C LEU A 1206 -3.53 57.33 20.03
N PRO A 1207 -4.14 58.29 19.31
CA PRO A 1207 -4.19 59.67 19.78
C PRO A 1207 -4.88 59.79 21.14
N SER A 1208 -5.97 59.04 21.36
CA SER A 1208 -6.68 59.01 22.65
C SER A 1208 -5.82 58.38 23.76
N LEU A 1209 -5.09 57.32 23.44
CA LEU A 1209 -4.13 56.69 24.35
C LEU A 1209 -2.99 57.64 24.74
N LEU A 1210 -2.43 58.37 23.77
CA LEU A 1210 -1.38 59.38 24.00
C LEU A 1210 -1.89 60.57 24.83
N VAL A 1211 -3.13 61.03 24.64
CA VAL A 1211 -3.75 62.06 25.52
C VAL A 1211 -3.80 61.58 26.97
N VAL A 1212 -4.29 60.36 27.19
CA VAL A 1212 -4.42 59.78 28.53
C VAL A 1212 -3.04 59.57 29.15
N TRP A 1213 -2.09 59.00 28.39
CA TRP A 1213 -0.71 58.84 28.82
C TRP A 1213 -0.06 60.18 29.19
N HIS A 1214 -0.15 61.20 28.33
CA HIS A 1214 0.42 62.52 28.62
C HIS A 1214 -0.19 63.15 29.89
N ARG A 1215 -1.49 62.94 30.14
CA ARG A 1215 -2.20 63.48 31.32
C ARG A 1215 -1.76 62.83 32.63
N TYR A 1216 -1.45 61.53 32.64
CA TYR A 1216 -1.21 60.77 33.88
C TYR A 1216 0.25 60.30 34.08
N LEU A 1217 0.97 60.02 33.01
CA LEU A 1217 2.29 59.37 33.02
C LEU A 1217 3.38 60.15 32.26
N GLY A 1218 3.01 61.13 31.43
CA GLY A 1218 3.93 61.91 30.62
C GLY A 1218 4.65 63.07 31.36
N PRO A 1219 5.50 63.84 30.65
CA PRO A 1219 6.39 64.87 31.22
C PRO A 1219 5.69 66.01 31.98
N GLY A 1220 4.37 66.21 31.80
CA GLY A 1220 3.58 67.24 32.48
C GLY A 1220 3.53 67.13 34.02
N ARG A 1221 3.86 65.97 34.60
CA ARG A 1221 4.00 65.81 36.06
C ARG A 1221 5.28 66.45 36.61
N SER A 1222 6.38 66.43 35.87
CA SER A 1222 7.68 66.94 36.35
C SER A 1222 7.71 68.46 36.49
N ALA A 1223 6.97 69.19 35.64
CA ALA A 1223 6.86 70.65 35.73
C ALA A 1223 5.99 71.10 36.92
N THR A 1224 4.89 70.40 37.21
CA THR A 1224 3.96 70.76 38.30
C THR A 1224 4.48 70.43 39.70
N THR A 1225 5.38 69.45 39.84
CA THR A 1225 6.03 69.17 41.14
C THR A 1225 7.21 70.11 41.43
N GLY A 1226 7.92 70.59 40.40
CA GLY A 1226 9.02 71.55 40.57
C GLY A 1226 8.55 72.96 40.96
N GLU A 1227 7.41 73.41 40.43
CA GLU A 1227 6.89 74.75 40.69
C GLU A 1227 6.26 74.91 42.08
N GLN A 1228 5.68 73.83 42.64
CA GLN A 1228 5.19 73.82 44.03
C GLN A 1228 6.34 73.77 45.06
N ALA A 1229 7.49 73.18 44.73
CA ALA A 1229 8.66 73.18 45.59
C ALA A 1229 9.39 74.54 45.61
N ALA A 1230 9.33 75.32 44.52
CA ALA A 1230 9.96 76.63 44.44
C ALA A 1230 9.18 77.75 45.17
N THR A 1231 7.88 77.56 45.45
CA THR A 1231 7.05 78.53 46.17
C THR A 1231 7.07 78.40 47.70
N ALA A 1232 7.77 77.40 48.25
CA ALA A 1232 7.87 77.17 49.68
C ALA A 1232 9.29 77.49 50.22
N SER A 1233 9.73 78.74 50.04
CA SER A 1233 10.80 79.30 50.88
C SER A 1233 10.15 80.06 52.04
N PRO A 1234 10.49 79.79 53.31
CA PRO A 1234 9.98 80.56 54.43
C PRO A 1234 10.63 81.95 54.41
N ALA A 1235 9.81 82.99 54.52
CA ALA A 1235 10.30 84.32 54.86
C ALA A 1235 10.76 84.32 56.33
N GLU A 1236 11.96 84.84 56.56
CA GLU A 1236 12.51 85.17 57.88
C GLU A 1236 11.65 86.26 58.56
N ASP A 1237 11.09 85.95 59.73
CA ASP A 1237 11.29 86.65 61.02
C ASP A 1237 10.62 85.87 62.17
#